data_AF-A0A960ABZ5-F1
#
_entry.id   AF-A0A960ABZ5-F1
#
_cell.length_a   1.000
_cell.length_b   1.000
_cell.length_c   1.000
_cell.angle_alpha   90.00
_cell.angle_beta   90.00
_cell.angle_gamma   90.00
#
_symmetry.space_group_name_H-M   'P 1'
#
loop_
_entity.id
_entity.type
_entity.pdbx_description
1 polymer ?
#
loop_
_entity_poly.entity_id
_entity_poly.type
_entity_poly.pdbx_seq_one_letter_code
_entity_poly.pdbx_strand_id
1 'polypeptide(L)'
;GGTTRTQSGTVNTRIVEPKLALTKSHTPPGRVSADQLLTFKLRVSNNADTPSTYFSPAHDVVVVDTVPAGTEPVDFGGNPIPDGGTVPGDGGVWDATARTITWTKAGTPDLARLDPGATRELAYQVRIEHSPVGGTSYTNVVDATTTSLDGTVPGIRTPGSTASTAGDYKAHATDVVTVVLPTISKDVTPDPVTIGTAVTWHVRVTVPKQVVYYDATVVDTVPDGFDVDGYGAATCVSGCPGSDPAITTLPVASAGAGKLTAAWFLGDLTAAPQDRVYDLVLTGHVRDTYRNGGAQVLDGQSLTNSATVKTNRTDKVTTPPTVVPGTFDDAVGPVTAVNHVREPRLTIDKTASKGPTVKPGESVTYTVTVRNTGTWPAYDVVVTDQPDSELTNVVQTGGASYLVDDWTAGDPDLRWVVPGPVAPGDTLTFTYTAQVKPAGDVQPDAQITNTARVQDYFGAPKSERDAAVPGTIWRDYQGPEDTVTLTVVKYADLEITKHADRTTANGGDVITWTIDVTNHGLSPAVDAVVTDHLPGSSTFLSSNPGAPTCTKSGQTLTCTFASIPSGATRTITVRTEINGLPPSNTTIPSHEHQLTVSKVEQYLTIDDSDIVTADLSCPANGYLSDGSVEVLHVDQDSGSPTDVQVLRASSLTPNSYRFTIINNTEGQAQVKLFGTCLPHDTEVAAGHAHGLDVGGLNTLDTGLMAPGRHSFVVPVSAGHHAISPGIAVVTGDARLVGSEPASGGWRFTVESTEPSQATLSVRELGDSTLPAPPSQHRHALDFRHVVRTISLPPGESVQRVTCPDGYKGVVGTYDLPPGVYSLGNEPQPINRDFRLLNTTGVYVAVTLDLECVGVRTGPALDEDVTITNSASVTSATYDPDPSNNDASASLVATISAGTGDQVVPVPSSLQVAPSGAQASVTVRCGAGGSCKGTLQLTARTGSGHRVVIGATPYRIGAGHRDRVRIRIAQRYRAAVRHHRLHGYAVRAVHRH
;
A
#
# COMPACT_ATOMS: atom_id res chain seq x y z
N GLY A 1 143.42 44.33 26.78
CA GLY A 1 142.65 43.25 27.42
C GLY A 1 141.57 43.87 28.28
N GLY A 2 140.34 43.33 28.22
CA GLY A 2 139.24 43.66 29.13
C GLY A 2 138.09 44.48 28.52
N THR A 3 137.18 43.84 27.80
CA THR A 3 135.85 44.40 27.44
C THR A 3 134.92 44.36 28.65
N THR A 4 134.38 45.50 29.09
CA THR A 4 133.28 45.54 30.07
C THR A 4 131.97 45.13 29.37
N ARG A 5 131.41 43.99 29.75
CA ARG A 5 130.07 43.55 29.36
C ARG A 5 129.07 44.06 30.40
N THR A 6 128.16 44.95 30.02
CA THR A 6 127.00 45.30 30.85
C THR A 6 125.95 44.20 30.69
N GLN A 7 125.70 43.41 31.74
CA GLN A 7 124.53 42.54 31.80
C GLN A 7 123.36 43.36 32.34
N SER A 8 122.34 43.59 31.51
CA SER A 8 121.05 44.09 31.97
C SER A 8 120.12 42.90 32.22
N GLY A 9 119.64 42.74 33.46
CA GLY A 9 118.53 41.86 33.79
C GLY A 9 117.24 42.67 33.83
N THR A 10 116.20 42.22 33.14
CA THR A 10 114.86 42.80 33.24
C THR A 10 114.06 42.03 34.29
N VAL A 11 113.58 42.71 35.33
CA VAL A 11 112.58 42.17 36.25
C VAL A 11 111.23 42.69 35.80
N ASN A 12 110.34 41.79 35.40
CA ASN A 12 108.94 42.13 35.14
C ASN A 12 108.18 42.08 36.46
N THR A 13 107.95 43.25 37.07
CA THR A 13 107.07 43.38 38.24
C THR A 13 105.65 43.60 37.76
N ARG A 14 104.72 42.72 38.14
CA ARG A 14 103.29 42.92 37.90
C ARG A 14 102.70 43.69 39.07
N ILE A 15 102.10 44.83 38.79
CA ILE A 15 101.28 45.58 39.76
C ILE A 15 99.89 44.96 39.72
N VAL A 16 99.38 44.61 40.90
CA VAL A 16 98.02 44.09 41.09
C VAL A 16 97.29 45.00 42.08
N GLU A 17 96.00 45.15 41.90
CA GLU A 17 95.12 45.97 42.75
C GLU A 17 93.93 45.11 43.19
N PRO A 18 93.22 45.46 44.28
CA PRO A 18 92.00 44.76 44.63
C PRO A 18 90.90 45.13 43.63
N LYS A 19 89.92 44.25 43.46
CA LYS A 19 88.71 44.53 42.69
C LYS A 19 87.49 44.16 43.52
N LEU A 20 86.93 45.15 44.20
CA LEU A 20 85.78 44.97 45.06
C LEU A 20 84.51 44.80 44.21
N ALA A 21 83.69 43.84 44.57
CA ALA A 21 82.38 43.59 43.98
C ALA A 21 81.35 43.33 45.08
N LEU A 22 80.12 43.77 44.85
CA LEU A 22 79.05 43.77 45.85
C LEU A 22 77.74 43.31 45.22
N THR A 23 77.01 42.45 45.91
CA THR A 23 75.63 42.09 45.55
C THR A 23 74.72 42.20 46.76
N LYS A 24 73.46 42.56 46.53
CA LYS A 24 72.45 42.72 47.56
C LYS A 24 71.15 42.02 47.16
N SER A 25 70.48 41.40 48.13
CA SER A 25 69.20 40.71 47.94
C SER A 25 68.44 40.63 49.26
N HIS A 26 67.13 40.38 49.21
CA HIS A 26 66.30 40.12 50.40
C HIS A 26 65.64 38.74 50.35
N THR A 27 65.21 38.25 51.52
CA THR A 27 64.42 37.02 51.65
C THR A 27 63.31 37.23 52.69
N PRO A 28 62.08 36.76 52.45
CA PRO A 28 61.60 36.11 51.22
C PRO A 28 61.53 37.08 50.01
N PRO A 29 61.71 36.58 48.77
CA PRO A 29 61.62 37.42 47.58
C PRO A 29 60.17 37.76 47.23
N GLY A 30 59.96 38.88 46.55
CA GLY A 30 58.65 39.28 46.02
C GLY A 30 58.09 40.52 46.69
N ARG A 31 56.77 40.70 46.62
CA ARG A 31 56.10 41.79 47.34
C ARG A 31 55.97 41.45 48.81
N VAL A 32 56.02 42.48 49.65
CA VAL A 32 56.06 42.34 51.10
C VAL A 32 54.85 42.95 51.79
N SER A 33 54.46 42.38 52.91
CA SER A 33 53.35 42.86 53.74
C SER A 33 53.83 43.80 54.85
N ALA A 34 52.91 44.56 55.41
CA ALA A 34 53.14 45.31 56.65
C ALA A 34 53.63 44.39 57.77
N ASP A 35 54.48 44.92 58.65
CA ASP A 35 55.13 44.19 59.76
C ASP A 35 55.96 42.96 59.36
N GLN A 36 56.12 42.67 58.05
CA GLN A 36 56.86 41.52 57.60
C GLN A 36 58.34 41.67 57.93
N LEU A 37 58.93 40.61 58.49
CA LEU A 37 60.36 40.50 58.67
C LEU A 37 61.03 40.11 57.35
N LEU A 38 62.03 40.89 56.96
CA LEU A 38 62.86 40.65 55.78
C LEU A 38 64.30 40.54 56.20
N THR A 39 65.02 39.57 55.63
CA THR A 39 66.47 39.48 55.80
C THR A 39 67.14 40.04 54.57
N PHE A 40 67.86 41.15 54.71
CA PHE A 40 68.78 41.62 53.67
C PHE A 40 70.09 40.86 53.76
N LYS A 41 70.58 40.41 52.62
CA LYS A 41 71.85 39.70 52.47
C LYS A 41 72.75 40.47 51.52
N LEU A 42 73.92 40.84 52.02
CA LEU A 42 74.97 41.55 51.33
C LEU A 42 76.10 40.55 51.07
N ARG A 43 76.65 40.53 49.87
CA ARG A 43 77.87 39.75 49.57
C ARG A 43 78.93 40.68 49.02
N VAL A 44 79.97 40.91 49.82
CA VAL A 44 81.16 41.65 49.40
C VAL A 44 82.23 40.65 49.00
N SER A 45 82.83 40.84 47.83
CA SER A 45 83.84 39.94 47.28
C SER A 45 84.99 40.74 46.69
N ASN A 46 86.20 40.17 46.72
CA ASN A 46 87.34 40.70 45.98
C ASN A 46 87.47 39.86 44.70
N ASN A 47 86.64 40.15 43.70
CA ASN A 47 86.42 39.26 42.57
C ASN A 47 86.45 39.98 41.22
N ALA A 48 86.86 39.26 40.19
CA ALA A 48 86.90 39.76 38.82
C ALA A 48 85.91 39.02 37.94
N ASP A 49 85.39 39.74 36.94
CA ASP A 49 84.50 39.18 35.90
C ASP A 49 85.20 38.16 34.97
N THR A 50 86.44 37.75 35.28
CA THR A 50 87.18 36.67 34.59
C THR A 50 88.12 35.94 35.57
N PRO A 51 88.38 34.63 35.40
CA PRO A 51 89.17 33.79 36.33
C PRO A 51 90.68 34.03 36.18
N SER A 52 91.14 35.27 36.31
CA SER A 52 92.57 35.60 36.43
C SER A 52 92.97 35.74 37.91
N THR A 53 94.08 35.15 38.32
CA THR A 53 94.54 35.06 39.72
C THR A 53 95.36 36.29 40.20
N TYR A 54 95.30 37.41 39.48
CA TYR A 54 96.22 38.54 39.66
C TYR A 54 95.57 39.79 40.26
N PHE A 55 94.94 39.66 41.43
CA PHE A 55 94.49 40.79 42.27
C PHE A 55 95.30 40.83 43.56
N SER A 56 95.44 42.00 44.18
CA SER A 56 95.93 42.07 45.55
C SER A 56 94.78 41.74 46.52
N PRO A 57 95.07 41.35 47.77
CA PRO A 57 94.07 41.43 48.82
C PRO A 57 93.49 42.84 48.93
N ALA A 58 92.19 42.90 49.23
CA ALA A 58 91.48 44.12 49.57
C ALA A 58 91.62 44.32 51.09
N HIS A 59 92.16 45.46 51.51
CA HIS A 59 92.41 45.75 52.93
C HIS A 59 91.40 46.76 53.49
N ASP A 60 91.23 46.75 54.81
CA ASP A 60 90.37 47.68 55.55
C ASP A 60 89.00 47.86 54.88
N VAL A 61 88.33 46.74 54.56
CA VAL A 61 87.03 46.79 53.88
C VAL A 61 86.00 47.41 54.81
N VAL A 62 85.30 48.43 54.32
CA VAL A 62 84.19 49.08 55.02
C VAL A 62 82.95 48.91 54.17
N VAL A 63 81.91 48.28 54.73
CA VAL A 63 80.60 48.14 54.10
C VAL A 63 79.62 49.05 54.83
N VAL A 64 78.96 49.93 54.09
CA VAL A 64 77.95 50.85 54.60
C VAL A 64 76.64 50.56 53.86
N ASP A 65 75.62 50.17 54.60
CA ASP A 65 74.31 49.88 54.07
C ASP A 65 73.32 50.95 54.53
N THR A 66 72.79 51.73 53.59
CA THR A 66 71.78 52.76 53.84
C THR A 66 70.39 52.15 53.83
N VAL A 67 69.86 51.89 55.02
CA VAL A 67 68.58 51.24 55.25
C VAL A 67 67.42 52.21 54.91
N PRO A 68 66.54 51.87 53.97
CA PRO A 68 65.52 52.79 53.48
C PRO A 68 64.50 53.14 54.56
N ALA A 69 64.01 54.39 54.55
CA ALA A 69 62.85 54.79 55.35
C ALA A 69 61.62 53.93 54.98
N GLY A 70 60.77 53.61 55.94
CA GLY A 70 59.70 52.61 55.81
C GLY A 70 60.12 51.19 56.21
N THR A 71 61.38 50.99 56.59
CA THR A 71 61.88 49.75 57.21
C THR A 71 62.63 50.07 58.51
N GLU A 72 62.58 49.15 59.48
CA GLU A 72 63.24 49.29 60.78
C GLU A 72 64.16 48.11 61.05
N PRO A 73 65.47 48.31 61.28
CA PRO A 73 66.38 47.24 61.69
C PRO A 73 65.94 46.60 63.01
N VAL A 74 65.90 45.27 63.02
CA VAL A 74 65.47 44.48 64.20
C VAL A 74 66.45 43.37 64.54
N ASP A 75 66.43 42.95 65.80
CA ASP A 75 67.14 41.75 66.25
C ASP A 75 66.44 40.45 65.77
N PHE A 76 67.06 39.28 66.02
CA PHE A 76 66.45 37.99 65.67
C PHE A 76 65.15 37.67 66.43
N GLY A 77 64.83 38.43 67.48
CA GLY A 77 63.55 38.37 68.19
C GLY A 77 62.49 39.34 67.62
N GLY A 78 62.85 40.14 66.60
CA GLY A 78 61.97 41.14 65.99
C GLY A 78 61.90 42.47 66.73
N ASN A 79 62.74 42.72 67.74
CA ASN A 79 62.77 43.98 68.48
C ASN A 79 63.63 45.03 67.75
N PRO A 80 63.25 46.33 67.74
CA PRO A 80 64.08 47.39 67.17
C PRO A 80 65.49 47.42 67.77
N ILE A 81 66.49 47.60 66.91
CA ILE A 81 67.88 47.81 67.35
C ILE A 81 68.04 49.29 67.76
N PRO A 82 68.51 49.59 68.99
CA PRO A 82 68.72 50.97 69.43
C PRO A 82 69.87 51.63 68.67
N ASP A 83 69.89 52.96 68.64
CA ASP A 83 70.99 53.74 68.04
C ASP A 83 72.34 53.39 68.66
N GLY A 84 73.36 53.20 67.82
CA GLY A 84 74.68 52.67 68.22
C GLY A 84 74.70 51.17 68.55
N GLY A 85 73.57 50.48 68.45
CA GLY A 85 73.46 49.03 68.66
C GLY A 85 74.09 48.23 67.52
N THR A 86 74.40 46.96 67.80
CA THR A 86 74.96 46.03 66.80
C THR A 86 73.89 45.13 66.21
N VAL A 87 73.93 44.91 64.89
CA VAL A 87 73.08 43.92 64.23
C VAL A 87 73.51 42.51 64.65
N PRO A 88 72.57 41.64 65.05
CA PRO A 88 72.90 40.28 65.45
C PRO A 88 73.58 39.46 64.34
N GLY A 89 74.56 38.63 64.73
CA GLY A 89 75.30 37.75 63.81
C GLY A 89 76.60 38.37 63.30
N ASP A 90 76.51 39.46 62.54
CA ASP A 90 77.63 39.96 61.73
C ASP A 90 78.24 41.30 62.23
N GLY A 91 77.78 41.82 63.37
CA GLY A 91 78.50 42.87 64.12
C GLY A 91 78.48 44.30 63.53
N GLY A 92 77.68 44.58 62.51
CA GLY A 92 77.50 45.93 61.96
C GLY A 92 76.81 46.87 62.95
N VAL A 93 77.20 48.14 62.97
CA VAL A 93 76.65 49.13 63.92
C VAL A 93 75.59 49.97 63.24
N TRP A 94 74.41 50.06 63.87
CA TRP A 94 73.29 50.88 63.41
C TRP A 94 73.43 52.34 63.86
N ASP A 95 73.33 53.28 62.90
CA ASP A 95 73.18 54.72 63.14
C ASP A 95 71.77 55.14 62.70
N ALA A 96 70.93 55.48 63.66
CA ALA A 96 69.53 55.83 63.41
C ALA A 96 69.38 57.18 62.69
N THR A 97 70.31 58.11 62.87
CA THR A 97 70.26 59.45 62.26
C THR A 97 70.68 59.39 60.79
N ALA A 98 71.78 58.70 60.49
CA ALA A 98 72.26 58.48 59.13
C ALA A 98 71.46 57.39 58.38
N ARG A 99 70.71 56.56 59.14
CA ARG A 99 70.05 55.34 58.67
C ARG A 99 71.01 54.37 58.00
N THR A 100 72.19 54.19 58.58
CA THR A 100 73.21 53.30 58.03
C THR A 100 73.57 52.18 59.00
N ILE A 101 73.76 50.96 58.48
CA ILE A 101 74.47 49.90 59.19
C ILE A 101 75.88 49.85 58.62
N THR A 102 76.88 50.02 59.48
CA THR A 102 78.29 50.05 59.07
C THR A 102 79.05 48.85 59.64
N TRP A 103 79.69 48.09 58.76
CA TRP A 103 80.65 47.06 59.11
C TRP A 103 82.06 47.57 58.80
N THR A 104 82.93 47.55 59.79
CA THR A 104 84.33 48.00 59.68
C THR A 104 85.28 46.82 59.86
N LYS A 105 86.59 47.07 59.72
CA LYS A 105 87.64 46.06 59.86
C LYS A 105 87.65 45.26 61.18
N ALA A 106 87.09 45.81 62.26
CA ALA A 106 87.06 45.16 63.56
C ALA A 106 85.69 44.51 63.76
N GLY A 107 85.55 43.25 63.34
CA GLY A 107 84.29 42.52 63.46
C GLY A 107 84.36 41.08 62.95
N THR A 108 83.26 40.36 63.15
CA THR A 108 83.01 39.04 62.54
C THR A 108 81.84 39.22 61.57
N PRO A 109 81.98 38.93 60.27
CA PRO A 109 83.16 38.35 59.62
C PRO A 109 84.34 39.33 59.50
N ASP A 110 85.56 38.79 59.44
CA ASP A 110 86.78 39.60 59.28
C ASP A 110 86.78 40.32 57.93
N LEU A 111 86.74 41.66 58.00
CA LEU A 111 86.80 42.61 56.89
C LEU A 111 88.14 43.36 56.84
N ALA A 112 89.09 43.08 57.74
CA ALA A 112 90.41 43.71 57.72
C ALA A 112 91.20 43.32 56.47
N ARG A 113 90.96 42.12 55.93
CA ARG A 113 91.57 41.62 54.69
C ARG A 113 90.66 40.63 53.96
N LEU A 114 90.45 40.87 52.67
CA LEU A 114 89.73 39.98 51.76
C LEU A 114 90.65 39.56 50.61
N ASP A 115 91.11 38.30 50.66
CA ASP A 115 92.00 37.75 49.64
C ASP A 115 91.31 37.64 48.26
N PRO A 116 92.07 37.63 47.15
CA PRO A 116 91.51 37.45 45.80
C PRO A 116 90.61 36.21 45.69
N GLY A 117 89.41 36.39 45.15
CA GLY A 117 88.38 35.34 45.01
C GLY A 117 87.59 35.05 46.30
N ALA A 118 87.94 35.66 47.43
CA ALA A 118 87.19 35.51 48.67
C ALA A 118 85.92 36.37 48.67
N THR A 119 84.88 35.83 49.29
CA THR A 119 83.59 36.50 49.53
C THR A 119 83.28 36.47 51.02
N ARG A 120 82.64 37.53 51.51
CA ARG A 120 82.01 37.61 52.83
C ARG A 120 80.54 37.92 52.66
N GLU A 121 79.72 37.25 53.46
CA GLU A 121 78.29 37.51 53.54
C GLU A 121 78.01 38.30 54.81
N LEU A 122 77.16 39.31 54.70
CA LEU A 122 76.62 40.06 55.82
C LEU A 122 75.10 39.98 55.72
N ALA A 123 74.43 39.83 56.84
CA ALA A 123 72.98 39.82 56.89
C ALA A 123 72.46 40.64 58.07
N TYR A 124 71.31 41.25 57.87
CA TYR A 124 70.55 41.87 58.93
C TYR A 124 69.06 41.78 58.62
N GLN A 125 68.24 41.84 59.67
CA GLN A 125 66.80 41.82 59.53
C GLN A 125 66.22 43.22 59.64
N VAL A 126 65.19 43.48 58.85
CA VAL A 126 64.31 44.64 59.00
C VAL A 126 62.88 44.18 59.15
N ARG A 127 62.09 44.99 59.84
CA ARG A 127 60.64 44.93 59.80
C ARG A 127 60.13 46.02 58.87
N ILE A 128 59.20 45.68 57.98
CA ILE A 128 58.43 46.67 57.20
C ILE A 128 57.55 47.47 58.15
N GLU A 129 57.38 48.77 57.91
CA GLU A 129 56.52 49.62 58.72
C GLU A 129 55.11 49.06 58.92
N HIS A 130 54.44 49.49 59.99
CA HIS A 130 53.15 48.96 60.44
C HIS A 130 51.96 49.36 59.55
N SER A 131 52.13 50.36 58.69
CA SER A 131 51.08 50.89 57.82
C SER A 131 51.65 51.42 56.51
N PRO A 132 52.36 50.59 55.74
CA PRO A 132 52.97 51.02 54.50
C PRO A 132 51.88 51.32 53.48
N VAL A 133 52.20 52.22 52.55
CA VAL A 133 51.32 52.47 51.40
C VAL A 133 51.59 51.40 50.33
N GLY A 134 50.54 50.73 49.87
CA GLY A 134 50.62 49.68 48.86
C GLY A 134 51.34 50.14 47.59
N GLY A 135 52.11 49.23 46.99
CA GLY A 135 52.89 49.55 45.79
C GLY A 135 54.14 50.40 46.02
N THR A 136 54.34 50.98 47.22
CA THR A 136 55.56 51.72 47.55
C THR A 136 56.78 50.81 47.47
N SER A 137 57.86 51.33 46.88
CA SER A 137 59.14 50.63 46.77
C SER A 137 60.18 51.27 47.68
N TYR A 138 60.76 50.47 48.56
CA TYR A 138 61.91 50.84 49.40
C TYR A 138 63.18 50.37 48.71
N THR A 139 63.98 51.32 48.21
CA THR A 139 65.28 51.02 47.59
C THR A 139 66.35 51.02 48.66
N ASN A 140 66.92 49.85 48.91
CA ASN A 140 67.97 49.67 49.89
C ASN A 140 69.34 49.67 49.18
N VAL A 141 70.25 50.50 49.66
CA VAL A 141 71.51 50.80 48.99
C VAL A 141 72.67 50.34 49.86
N VAL A 142 73.64 49.65 49.26
CA VAL A 142 74.88 49.28 49.95
C VAL A 142 76.08 49.72 49.14
N ASP A 143 77.03 50.32 49.83
CA ASP A 143 78.33 50.71 49.31
C ASP A 143 79.42 49.98 50.10
N ALA A 144 80.47 49.55 49.41
CA ALA A 144 81.66 48.99 50.04
C ALA A 144 82.89 49.72 49.54
N THR A 145 83.88 49.92 50.40
CA THR A 145 85.17 50.53 50.08
C THR A 145 86.32 49.71 50.63
N THR A 146 87.49 49.81 50.01
CA THR A 146 88.71 49.13 50.44
C THR A 146 89.95 49.96 50.13
N THR A 147 91.10 49.56 50.68
CA THR A 147 92.43 50.12 50.45
C THR A 147 93.36 49.07 49.85
N SER A 148 94.44 49.52 49.20
CA SER A 148 95.39 48.61 48.51
C SER A 148 96.27 47.80 49.46
N LEU A 149 96.47 48.29 50.68
CA LEU A 149 97.34 47.76 51.72
C LEU A 149 96.73 48.14 53.08
N ASP A 150 97.19 47.47 54.13
CA ASP A 150 96.84 47.81 55.51
C ASP A 150 97.07 49.31 55.80
N GLY A 151 96.10 49.95 56.45
CA GLY A 151 96.09 51.39 56.76
C GLY A 151 97.24 51.90 57.62
N THR A 152 98.09 51.01 58.15
CA THR A 152 99.34 51.38 58.83
C THR A 152 100.50 51.67 57.86
N VAL A 153 100.37 51.32 56.58
CA VAL A 153 101.41 51.51 55.56
C VAL A 153 101.32 52.92 54.94
N PRO A 154 102.41 53.71 54.88
CA PRO A 154 102.41 55.00 54.18
C PRO A 154 102.19 54.85 52.67
N GLY A 155 101.35 55.70 52.07
CA GLY A 155 101.16 55.77 50.61
C GLY A 155 100.15 54.78 50.01
N ILE A 156 99.21 54.25 50.81
CA ILE A 156 98.13 53.38 50.32
C ILE A 156 97.26 54.07 49.27
N ARG A 157 96.75 53.29 48.31
CA ARG A 157 95.65 53.71 47.43
C ARG A 157 94.31 53.47 48.13
N THR A 158 93.42 54.42 47.93
CA THR A 158 92.06 54.48 48.49
C THR A 158 91.06 54.81 47.39
N PRO A 159 89.74 54.75 47.63
CA PRO A 159 88.73 55.13 46.63
C PRO A 159 88.83 56.58 46.14
N GLY A 160 89.49 57.47 46.91
CA GLY A 160 89.71 58.87 46.55
C GLY A 160 91.03 59.13 45.79
N SER A 161 91.81 58.10 45.51
CA SER A 161 93.07 58.23 44.74
C SER A 161 92.79 58.57 43.28
N THR A 162 93.62 59.38 42.63
CA THR A 162 93.44 59.82 41.22
C THR A 162 93.81 58.76 40.17
N ALA A 163 93.97 57.49 40.57
CA ALA A 163 94.34 56.39 39.68
C ALA A 163 93.16 55.96 38.79
N SER A 164 93.45 55.49 37.57
CA SER A 164 92.43 54.98 36.63
C SER A 164 91.62 53.77 37.15
N THR A 165 92.06 53.16 38.23
CA THR A 165 91.49 51.99 38.91
C THR A 165 90.82 52.34 40.25
N ALA A 166 90.65 53.62 40.58
CA ALA A 166 89.93 54.05 41.79
C ALA A 166 88.50 53.48 41.90
N GLY A 167 87.89 53.11 40.77
CA GLY A 167 86.63 52.40 40.71
C GLY A 167 86.70 50.98 41.29
N ASP A 168 87.83 50.29 41.23
CA ASP A 168 88.01 48.92 41.73
C ASP A 168 88.09 48.84 43.27
N TYR A 169 88.31 49.98 43.93
CA TYR A 169 88.36 50.11 45.40
C TYR A 169 86.99 50.37 46.03
N LYS A 170 85.93 50.45 45.23
CA LYS A 170 84.58 50.66 45.70
C LYS A 170 83.59 49.78 44.94
N ALA A 171 82.53 49.37 45.60
CA ALA A 171 81.46 48.61 44.97
C ALA A 171 80.11 49.12 45.48
N HIS A 172 79.11 49.04 44.62
CA HIS A 172 77.76 49.54 44.89
C HIS A 172 76.75 48.47 44.48
N ALA A 173 75.74 48.26 45.30
CA ALA A 173 74.59 47.42 44.95
C ALA A 173 73.31 47.98 45.55
N THR A 174 72.19 47.69 44.89
CA THR A 174 70.86 48.07 45.37
C THR A 174 69.96 46.85 45.37
N ASP A 175 68.99 46.84 46.27
CA ASP A 175 67.88 45.89 46.27
C ASP A 175 66.58 46.63 46.57
N VAL A 176 65.50 46.26 45.88
CA VAL A 176 64.22 46.98 45.93
C VAL A 176 63.17 46.06 46.50
N VAL A 177 62.56 46.50 47.60
CA VAL A 177 61.44 45.84 48.24
C VAL A 177 60.18 46.60 47.92
N THR A 178 59.11 45.93 47.47
CA THR A 178 57.86 46.60 47.11
C THR A 178 56.69 46.06 47.92
N VAL A 179 55.86 46.95 48.45
CA VAL A 179 54.69 46.59 49.25
C VAL A 179 53.64 45.88 48.39
N VAL A 180 52.97 44.89 48.99
CA VAL A 180 51.89 44.13 48.38
C VAL A 180 50.77 45.05 47.86
N LEU A 181 50.12 44.63 46.77
CA LEU A 181 48.94 45.28 46.20
C LEU A 181 47.70 44.41 46.48
N PRO A 182 46.47 44.92 46.33
CA PRO A 182 45.28 44.12 46.49
C PRO A 182 45.24 42.99 45.45
N THR A 183 44.65 41.86 45.79
CA THR A 183 44.35 40.81 44.82
C THR A 183 42.91 40.94 44.34
N ILE A 184 42.64 40.44 43.14
CA ILE A 184 41.32 40.50 42.51
C ILE A 184 41.00 39.15 41.86
N SER A 185 39.75 38.72 41.94
CA SER A 185 39.22 37.59 41.17
C SER A 185 37.84 37.95 40.61
N LYS A 186 37.43 37.25 39.55
CA LYS A 186 36.16 37.50 38.87
C LYS A 186 35.52 36.19 38.44
N ASP A 187 34.24 36.04 38.72
CA ASP A 187 33.41 34.93 38.24
C ASP A 187 32.11 35.44 37.61
N VAL A 188 31.43 34.55 36.88
CA VAL A 188 30.14 34.83 36.23
C VAL A 188 29.19 33.67 36.41
N THR A 189 27.90 33.96 36.55
CA THR A 189 26.84 32.95 36.57
C THR A 189 25.58 33.53 35.91
N PRO A 190 24.87 32.76 35.06
CA PRO A 190 25.20 31.42 34.58
C PRO A 190 26.25 31.41 33.44
N ASP A 191 26.89 30.27 33.21
CA ASP A 191 27.66 29.90 32.00
C ASP A 191 27.42 28.41 31.72
N PRO A 192 27.07 27.96 30.51
CA PRO A 192 26.83 28.72 29.26
C PRO A 192 25.59 29.63 29.28
N VAL A 193 25.45 30.47 28.24
CA VAL A 193 24.37 31.45 28.06
C VAL A 193 23.81 31.44 26.63
N THR A 194 22.61 31.97 26.43
CA THR A 194 22.06 32.28 25.10
C THR A 194 21.68 33.76 24.99
N ILE A 195 21.20 34.18 23.82
CA ILE A 195 20.79 35.58 23.58
C ILE A 195 19.69 35.98 24.57
N GLY A 196 19.83 37.14 25.20
CA GLY A 196 18.91 37.66 26.21
C GLY A 196 19.13 37.14 27.62
N THR A 197 19.94 36.09 27.82
CA THR A 197 20.20 35.53 29.15
C THR A 197 20.83 36.58 30.07
N ALA A 198 20.24 36.77 31.25
CA ALA A 198 20.80 37.59 32.31
C ALA A 198 21.96 36.89 33.00
N VAL A 199 23.04 37.64 33.27
CA VAL A 199 24.26 37.18 33.94
C VAL A 199 24.60 38.10 35.10
N THR A 200 25.22 37.50 36.11
CA THR A 200 25.75 38.18 37.28
C THR A 200 27.25 37.95 37.34
N TRP A 201 28.01 39.03 37.36
CA TRP A 201 29.44 39.00 37.62
C TRP A 201 29.73 39.36 39.08
N HIS A 202 30.51 38.52 39.76
CA HIS A 202 31.09 38.84 41.05
C HIS A 202 32.56 39.22 40.85
N VAL A 203 32.94 40.41 41.31
CA VAL A 203 34.33 40.87 41.36
C VAL A 203 34.75 40.92 42.81
N ARG A 204 35.64 40.00 43.22
CA ARG A 204 36.14 39.92 44.59
C ARG A 204 37.51 40.55 44.70
N VAL A 205 37.64 41.55 45.56
CA VAL A 205 38.92 42.23 45.85
C VAL A 205 39.34 41.94 47.28
N THR A 206 40.55 41.41 47.46
CA THR A 206 41.15 41.20 48.77
C THR A 206 42.22 42.26 49.02
N VAL A 207 41.97 43.10 50.02
CA VAL A 207 42.88 44.15 50.47
C VAL A 207 43.67 43.62 51.67
N PRO A 208 45.01 43.49 51.57
CA PRO A 208 45.86 42.97 52.64
C PRO A 208 45.72 43.77 53.93
N LYS A 209 45.80 43.07 55.06
CA LYS A 209 45.84 43.68 56.39
C LYS A 209 47.00 44.68 56.51
N GLN A 210 46.76 45.71 57.30
CA GLN A 210 47.73 46.71 57.73
C GLN A 210 48.38 47.52 56.60
N VAL A 211 47.86 47.45 55.36
CA VAL A 211 48.36 48.26 54.23
C VAL A 211 47.37 49.38 53.92
N VAL A 212 47.89 50.56 53.61
CA VAL A 212 47.12 51.74 53.20
C VAL A 212 47.05 51.80 51.67
N TYR A 213 45.89 52.11 51.12
CA TYR A 213 45.70 52.35 49.69
C TYR A 213 44.90 53.62 49.47
N TYR A 214 45.36 54.48 48.57
CA TYR A 214 44.65 55.69 48.20
C TYR A 214 43.86 55.48 46.92
N ASP A 215 42.70 56.15 46.82
CA ASP A 215 41.84 56.21 45.64
C ASP A 215 41.48 54.83 45.06
N ALA A 216 41.30 53.82 45.92
CA ALA A 216 41.10 52.44 45.48
C ALA A 216 39.86 52.34 44.58
N THR A 217 40.07 51.96 43.33
CA THR A 217 39.03 51.93 42.30
C THR A 217 39.05 50.60 41.56
N VAL A 218 37.92 49.90 41.53
CA VAL A 218 37.73 48.70 40.70
C VAL A 218 37.06 49.11 39.40
N VAL A 219 37.70 48.77 38.28
CA VAL A 219 37.23 49.10 36.92
C VAL A 219 36.94 47.79 36.19
N ASP A 220 35.69 47.63 35.77
CA ASP A 220 35.14 46.49 35.04
C ASP A 220 34.86 46.88 33.59
N THR A 221 35.45 46.18 32.63
CA THR A 221 35.30 46.41 31.19
C THR A 221 34.45 45.29 30.58
N VAL A 222 33.16 45.59 30.43
CA VAL A 222 32.13 44.72 29.87
C VAL A 222 32.26 44.69 28.34
N PRO A 223 32.30 43.49 27.71
CA PRO A 223 32.51 43.38 26.28
C PRO A 223 31.26 43.76 25.50
N ASP A 224 31.43 43.99 24.19
CA ASP A 224 30.36 44.50 23.34
C ASP A 224 29.13 43.57 23.21
N GLY A 225 29.30 42.27 23.47
CA GLY A 225 28.20 41.29 23.44
C GLY A 225 27.26 41.31 24.65
N PHE A 226 27.49 42.18 25.63
CA PHE A 226 26.65 42.33 26.83
C PHE A 226 26.16 43.76 26.97
N ASP A 227 24.90 43.92 27.41
CA ASP A 227 24.41 45.16 28.03
C ASP A 227 24.56 45.07 29.56
N VAL A 228 24.69 46.24 30.21
CA VAL A 228 24.77 46.34 31.68
C VAL A 228 23.39 46.74 32.19
N ASP A 229 22.83 45.89 33.05
CA ASP A 229 21.51 46.10 33.65
C ASP A 229 21.61 46.98 34.89
N GLY A 230 22.71 46.87 35.63
CA GLY A 230 22.95 47.69 36.81
C GLY A 230 24.01 47.15 37.75
N TYR A 231 24.22 47.91 38.82
CA TYR A 231 25.04 47.49 39.95
C TYR A 231 24.19 46.68 40.93
N GLY A 232 24.71 45.52 41.33
CA GLY A 232 24.16 44.72 42.42
C GLY A 232 24.71 45.16 43.78
N ALA A 233 24.73 44.21 44.73
CA ALA A 233 25.34 44.44 46.03
C ALA A 233 26.84 44.76 45.89
N ALA A 234 27.28 45.83 46.56
CA ALA A 234 28.68 46.16 46.71
C ALA A 234 28.96 46.24 48.21
N THR A 235 29.52 45.17 48.76
CA THR A 235 29.70 45.03 50.21
C THR A 235 31.07 44.50 50.54
N CYS A 236 31.55 44.89 51.71
CA CYS A 236 32.61 44.11 52.32
C CYS A 236 32.03 42.89 53.03
N VAL A 237 32.47 41.71 52.61
CA VAL A 237 31.94 40.43 53.09
C VAL A 237 32.80 39.82 54.20
N SER A 238 34.05 40.29 54.38
CA SER A 238 34.94 39.81 55.45
C SER A 238 35.98 40.86 55.84
N GLY A 239 36.29 40.96 57.13
CA GLY A 239 37.45 41.71 57.66
C GLY A 239 37.36 43.24 57.67
N CYS A 240 36.25 43.85 57.22
CA CYS A 240 36.17 45.31 57.15
C CYS A 240 35.88 46.00 58.48
N PRO A 241 36.63 47.06 58.80
CA PRO A 241 36.28 47.94 59.90
C PRO A 241 35.06 48.80 59.54
N GLY A 242 34.29 49.22 60.54
CA GLY A 242 33.17 50.17 60.33
C GLY A 242 33.62 51.59 59.91
N SER A 243 34.93 51.81 59.76
CA SER A 243 35.54 53.07 59.34
C SER A 243 35.90 53.13 57.85
N ASP A 244 35.73 52.04 57.10
CA ASP A 244 35.97 52.08 55.66
C ASP A 244 35.02 53.08 54.97
N PRO A 245 35.48 53.78 53.92
CA PRO A 245 34.61 54.66 53.15
C PRO A 245 33.43 53.91 52.52
N ALA A 246 32.33 54.62 52.31
CA ALA A 246 31.20 54.08 51.57
C ALA A 246 31.59 53.83 50.10
N ILE A 247 31.31 52.63 49.60
CA ILE A 247 31.58 52.27 48.21
C ILE A 247 30.67 53.09 47.29
N THR A 248 31.27 53.84 46.36
CA THR A 248 30.56 54.67 45.39
C THR A 248 30.58 53.99 44.02
N THR A 249 29.41 53.74 43.43
CA THR A 249 29.31 53.26 42.05
C THR A 249 29.42 54.43 41.07
N LEU A 250 30.17 54.25 40.00
CA LEU A 250 30.38 55.27 38.97
C LEU A 250 29.45 55.01 37.77
N PRO A 251 29.00 56.05 37.04
CA PRO A 251 28.16 55.85 35.86
C PRO A 251 28.83 54.93 34.83
N VAL A 252 28.05 54.02 34.25
CA VAL A 252 28.54 53.17 33.15
C VAL A 252 28.86 54.05 31.95
N ALA A 253 30.07 53.93 31.42
CA ALA A 253 30.57 54.77 30.32
C ALA A 253 31.11 53.93 29.16
N SER A 254 31.25 54.51 27.97
CA SER A 254 31.88 53.80 26.86
C SER A 254 33.38 53.64 27.08
N ALA A 255 33.90 52.43 26.80
CA ALA A 255 35.33 52.12 26.79
C ALA A 255 35.92 52.10 25.36
N GLY A 256 35.15 52.53 24.35
CA GLY A 256 35.50 52.39 22.93
C GLY A 256 35.26 50.98 22.38
N ALA A 257 35.23 50.84 21.05
CA ALA A 257 35.00 49.56 20.35
C ALA A 257 33.77 48.77 20.84
N GLY A 258 32.68 49.48 21.18
CA GLY A 258 31.44 48.87 21.69
C GLY A 258 31.50 48.39 23.14
N LYS A 259 32.66 48.41 23.80
CA LYS A 259 32.80 48.01 25.21
C LYS A 259 32.26 49.08 26.17
N LEU A 260 31.85 48.64 27.35
CA LEU A 260 31.41 49.51 28.45
C LEU A 260 32.35 49.38 29.64
N THR A 261 32.47 50.45 30.41
CA THR A 261 33.18 50.50 31.68
C THR A 261 32.18 50.72 32.80
N ALA A 262 32.13 49.80 33.77
CA ALA A 262 31.50 49.96 35.07
C ALA A 262 32.59 50.05 36.14
N ALA A 263 32.38 50.80 37.23
CA ALA A 263 33.41 50.95 38.25
C ALA A 263 32.86 51.23 39.65
N TRP A 264 33.61 50.79 40.65
CA TRP A 264 33.39 51.05 42.07
C TRP A 264 34.58 51.81 42.64
N PHE A 265 34.32 52.94 43.26
CA PHE A 265 35.29 53.69 44.04
C PHE A 265 35.16 53.28 45.51
N LEU A 266 36.17 52.59 46.03
CA LEU A 266 36.27 52.15 47.42
C LEU A 266 36.87 53.26 48.31
N GLY A 267 37.50 54.27 47.70
CA GLY A 267 38.10 55.40 48.40
C GLY A 267 39.45 55.08 49.04
N ASP A 268 39.79 55.89 50.04
CA ASP A 268 41.02 55.73 50.81
C ASP A 268 40.85 54.66 51.87
N LEU A 269 41.53 53.53 51.66
CA LEU A 269 41.48 52.38 52.54
C LEU A 269 42.62 52.48 53.56
N THR A 270 42.27 52.86 54.79
CA THR A 270 43.23 52.90 55.90
C THR A 270 43.72 51.49 56.27
N ALA A 271 44.83 51.40 56.99
CA ALA A 271 45.32 50.14 57.53
C ALA A 271 44.30 49.50 58.48
N ALA A 272 44.06 48.19 58.34
CA ALA A 272 43.12 47.41 59.15
C ALA A 272 43.79 46.12 59.65
N PRO A 273 43.43 45.56 60.83
CA PRO A 273 44.15 44.43 61.42
C PRO A 273 43.95 43.08 60.71
N GLN A 274 42.97 42.99 59.81
CA GLN A 274 42.61 41.77 59.07
C GLN A 274 42.55 42.06 57.56
N ASP A 275 42.70 41.02 56.75
CA ASP A 275 42.48 41.13 55.31
C ASP A 275 41.01 41.45 55.05
N ARG A 276 40.74 42.41 54.18
CA ARG A 276 39.39 42.83 53.81
C ARG A 276 39.00 42.21 52.48
N VAL A 277 37.81 41.64 52.39
CA VAL A 277 37.29 41.07 51.15
C VAL A 277 36.03 41.83 50.74
N TYR A 278 36.10 42.51 49.60
CA TYR A 278 34.95 43.16 48.97
C TYR A 278 34.39 42.25 47.87
N ASP A 279 33.07 42.08 47.86
CA ASP A 279 32.35 41.44 46.77
C ASP A 279 31.51 42.49 46.05
N LEU A 280 31.82 42.71 44.77
CA LEU A 280 31.23 43.76 43.95
C LEU A 280 30.45 43.11 42.81
N VAL A 281 29.14 43.31 42.81
CA VAL A 281 28.23 42.64 41.88
C VAL A 281 27.84 43.57 40.74
N LEU A 282 27.96 43.08 39.50
CA LEU A 282 27.45 43.72 38.29
C LEU A 282 26.52 42.76 37.57
N THR A 283 25.37 43.24 37.10
CA THR A 283 24.43 42.44 36.32
C THR A 283 24.33 42.94 34.89
N GLY A 284 24.06 42.05 33.94
CA GLY A 284 23.90 42.37 32.54
C GLY A 284 23.20 41.26 31.77
N HIS A 285 22.95 41.45 30.48
CA HIS A 285 22.35 40.43 29.63
C HIS A 285 23.02 40.35 28.25
N VAL A 286 23.00 39.15 27.67
CA VAL A 286 23.60 38.88 26.35
C VAL A 286 22.80 39.61 25.27
N ARG A 287 23.49 40.33 24.40
CA ARG A 287 22.88 41.05 23.28
C ARG A 287 22.67 40.14 22.08
N ASP A 288 21.62 40.41 21.30
CA ASP A 288 21.41 39.77 20.00
C ASP A 288 22.45 40.18 18.95
N THR A 289 22.87 41.44 18.97
CA THR A 289 23.88 42.02 18.08
C THR A 289 24.91 42.82 18.86
N TYR A 290 26.13 42.83 18.35
CA TYR A 290 27.18 43.76 18.77
C TYR A 290 26.72 45.22 18.53
N ARG A 291 27.18 46.18 19.34
CA ARG A 291 26.71 47.58 19.27
C ARG A 291 27.05 48.23 17.93
N ASN A 292 26.39 49.37 17.68
CA ASN A 292 26.63 50.25 16.53
C ASN A 292 26.37 49.56 15.17
N GLY A 293 25.36 48.69 15.10
CA GLY A 293 25.04 47.94 13.88
C GLY A 293 26.02 46.80 13.60
N GLY A 294 26.66 46.27 14.65
CA GLY A 294 27.56 45.13 14.53
C GLY A 294 26.83 43.83 14.16
N ALA A 295 27.61 42.79 13.85
CA ALA A 295 27.08 41.48 13.49
C ALA A 295 26.30 40.84 14.66
N GLN A 296 25.56 39.78 14.35
CA GLN A 296 24.91 38.95 15.37
C GLN A 296 25.95 38.27 16.26
N VAL A 297 25.60 38.14 17.55
CA VAL A 297 26.29 37.23 18.47
C VAL A 297 25.87 35.81 18.10
N LEU A 298 26.81 34.90 17.87
CA LEU A 298 26.52 33.57 17.31
C LEU A 298 26.89 32.44 18.27
N ASP A 299 26.28 31.28 18.06
CA ASP A 299 26.64 30.03 18.71
C ASP A 299 28.16 29.76 18.70
N GLY A 300 28.68 29.27 19.82
CA GLY A 300 30.10 28.93 19.99
C GLY A 300 31.03 30.11 20.28
N GLN A 301 30.56 31.36 20.23
CA GLN A 301 31.36 32.52 20.63
C GLN A 301 31.59 32.59 22.15
N SER A 302 32.72 33.18 22.55
CA SER A 302 33.06 33.45 23.95
C SER A 302 33.05 34.95 24.22
N LEU A 303 32.24 35.38 25.17
CA LEU A 303 32.16 36.77 25.62
C LEU A 303 32.96 36.93 26.92
N THR A 304 34.04 37.72 26.89
CA THR A 304 34.97 37.86 28.01
C THR A 304 34.81 39.21 28.70
N ASN A 305 34.35 39.21 29.94
CA ASN A 305 34.33 40.38 30.81
C ASN A 305 35.62 40.44 31.65
N SER A 306 36.14 41.64 31.93
CA SER A 306 37.42 41.83 32.61
C SER A 306 37.37 42.90 33.70
N ALA A 307 38.04 42.69 34.83
CA ALA A 307 38.11 43.66 35.93
C ALA A 307 39.54 43.90 36.40
N THR A 308 39.83 45.13 36.80
CA THR A 308 41.14 45.57 37.32
C THR A 308 40.92 46.39 38.58
N VAL A 309 41.69 46.15 39.63
CA VAL A 309 41.76 47.05 40.80
C VAL A 309 42.92 48.02 40.62
N LYS A 310 42.69 49.31 40.87
CA LYS A 310 43.67 50.39 40.69
C LYS A 310 43.78 51.21 41.97
N THR A 311 44.99 51.65 42.30
CA THR A 311 45.29 52.42 43.52
C THR A 311 46.34 53.49 43.26
N ASN A 312 46.41 54.49 44.13
CA ASN A 312 47.47 55.49 44.17
C ASN A 312 48.33 55.35 45.43
N ARG A 313 49.57 55.85 45.34
CA ARG A 313 50.53 55.90 46.46
C ARG A 313 50.40 57.17 47.30
N THR A 314 49.59 58.11 46.83
CA THR A 314 49.21 59.34 47.52
C THR A 314 47.72 59.59 47.25
N ASP A 315 47.02 60.25 48.15
CA ASP A 315 45.66 60.75 47.88
C ASP A 315 45.69 61.75 46.71
N LYS A 316 45.09 61.37 45.58
CA LYS A 316 44.88 62.22 44.40
C LYS A 316 43.40 62.59 44.22
N VAL A 317 42.48 61.99 44.99
CA VAL A 317 41.03 62.18 44.87
C VAL A 317 40.42 62.55 46.22
N THR A 318 40.44 63.84 46.53
CA THR A 318 39.97 64.37 47.82
C THR A 318 38.45 64.45 47.98
N THR A 319 37.67 64.15 46.93
CA THR A 319 36.20 64.12 46.96
C THR A 319 35.69 62.95 46.14
N PRO A 320 34.61 62.25 46.55
CA PRO A 320 34.08 61.10 45.81
C PRO A 320 33.88 61.44 44.32
N PRO A 321 34.52 60.68 43.41
CA PRO A 321 34.53 61.02 42.00
C PRO A 321 33.19 60.67 41.33
N THR A 322 32.85 61.39 40.25
CA THR A 322 31.66 61.12 39.41
C THR A 322 31.99 60.38 38.12
N VAL A 323 33.28 60.20 37.82
CA VAL A 323 33.82 59.43 36.69
C VAL A 323 35.04 58.64 37.17
N VAL A 324 35.47 57.63 36.42
CA VAL A 324 36.69 56.89 36.75
C VAL A 324 37.88 57.86 36.83
N PRO A 325 38.65 57.89 37.93
CA PRO A 325 39.83 58.75 38.04
C PRO A 325 40.81 58.58 36.88
N GLY A 326 41.42 59.68 36.44
CA GLY A 326 42.19 59.73 35.19
C GLY A 326 43.57 59.06 35.25
N THR A 327 44.20 58.96 36.42
CA THR A 327 45.55 58.40 36.59
C THR A 327 45.66 57.56 37.86
N PHE A 328 46.35 56.43 37.77
CA PHE A 328 46.65 55.52 38.88
C PHE A 328 48.13 55.17 38.89
N ASP A 329 48.73 55.02 40.07
CA ASP A 329 50.13 54.59 40.20
C ASP A 329 50.28 53.07 40.04
N ASP A 330 49.29 52.31 40.52
CA ASP A 330 49.33 50.86 40.55
C ASP A 330 48.01 50.26 40.04
N ALA A 331 48.12 49.10 39.38
CA ALA A 331 46.99 48.34 38.88
C ALA A 331 47.26 46.83 39.00
N VAL A 332 46.24 46.06 39.40
CA VAL A 332 46.26 44.61 39.48
C VAL A 332 45.11 44.03 38.67
N GLY A 333 45.44 43.09 37.78
CA GLY A 333 44.55 42.57 36.75
C GLY A 333 45.08 42.86 35.34
N PRO A 334 44.24 42.71 34.29
CA PRO A 334 42.84 42.34 34.37
C PRO A 334 42.63 40.85 34.73
N VAL A 335 41.65 40.56 35.58
CA VAL A 335 41.08 39.21 35.72
C VAL A 335 39.83 39.09 34.86
N THR A 336 39.58 37.90 34.32
CA THR A 336 38.52 37.69 33.33
C THR A 336 37.51 36.65 33.77
N ALA A 337 36.24 36.85 33.41
CA ALA A 337 35.21 35.83 33.41
C ALA A 337 34.64 35.68 32.00
N VAL A 338 34.40 34.43 31.58
CA VAL A 338 34.00 34.10 30.20
C VAL A 338 32.63 33.45 30.21
N ASN A 339 31.74 33.92 29.35
CA ASN A 339 30.49 33.24 29.02
C ASN A 339 30.57 32.63 27.62
N HIS A 340 30.14 31.38 27.49
CA HIS A 340 30.07 30.63 26.25
C HIS A 340 28.65 30.71 25.69
N VAL A 341 28.52 31.30 24.51
CA VAL A 341 27.24 31.39 23.80
C VAL A 341 26.88 30.02 23.25
N ARG A 342 25.64 29.59 23.50
CA ARG A 342 25.01 28.37 22.99
C ARG A 342 23.64 28.73 22.42
N GLU A 343 23.31 28.21 21.24
CA GLU A 343 22.03 28.50 20.58
C GLU A 343 21.32 27.24 20.06
N PRO A 344 19.96 27.24 20.04
CA PRO A 344 19.20 26.17 19.43
C PRO A 344 19.29 26.26 17.90
N ARG A 345 19.12 25.12 17.23
CA ARG A 345 19.02 25.08 15.77
C ARG A 345 18.09 23.96 15.35
N LEU A 346 16.96 24.30 14.75
CA LEU A 346 16.00 23.29 14.30
C LEU A 346 16.21 22.92 12.83
N THR A 347 15.97 21.65 12.51
CA THR A 347 15.77 21.13 11.15
C THR A 347 14.38 20.56 11.03
N ILE A 348 13.79 20.57 9.83
CA ILE A 348 12.48 19.99 9.55
C ILE A 348 12.59 19.05 8.36
N ASP A 349 11.89 17.93 8.43
CA ASP A 349 11.73 16.96 7.35
C ASP A 349 10.23 16.66 7.22
N LYS A 350 9.72 16.69 5.99
CA LYS A 350 8.33 16.41 5.68
C LYS A 350 8.26 15.26 4.68
N THR A 351 7.44 14.28 5.00
CA THR A 351 7.20 13.13 4.13
C THR A 351 5.72 12.88 3.94
N ALA A 352 5.38 12.25 2.82
CA ALA A 352 4.05 11.71 2.55
C ALA A 352 4.14 10.18 2.43
N SER A 353 3.10 9.46 2.88
CA SER A 353 3.02 8.00 2.74
C SER A 353 2.84 7.53 1.29
N LYS A 354 2.70 8.47 0.35
CA LYS A 354 2.51 8.28 -1.10
C LYS A 354 3.48 9.17 -1.86
N GLY A 355 3.79 8.82 -3.10
CA GLY A 355 4.62 9.64 -3.99
C GLY A 355 5.39 8.80 -5.02
N PRO A 356 5.73 9.38 -6.19
CA PRO A 356 5.48 10.78 -6.59
C PRO A 356 4.06 11.07 -7.09
N THR A 357 3.21 10.05 -7.24
CA THR A 357 1.85 10.18 -7.79
C THR A 357 0.76 9.69 -6.85
N VAL A 358 -0.44 10.26 -6.96
CA VAL A 358 -1.64 9.89 -6.20
C VAL A 358 -2.89 9.85 -7.08
N LYS A 359 -3.89 9.09 -6.65
CA LYS A 359 -5.21 8.99 -7.32
C LYS A 359 -6.24 9.92 -6.66
N PRO A 360 -7.24 10.41 -7.41
CA PRO A 360 -8.39 11.10 -6.81
C PRO A 360 -9.05 10.25 -5.72
N GLY A 361 -9.49 10.87 -4.62
CA GLY A 361 -10.08 10.18 -3.47
C GLY A 361 -9.10 9.40 -2.59
N GLU A 362 -7.83 9.27 -2.96
CA GLU A 362 -6.82 8.53 -2.20
C GLU A 362 -6.47 9.25 -0.88
N SER A 363 -6.28 8.50 0.20
CA SER A 363 -5.81 9.04 1.46
C SER A 363 -4.28 9.05 1.54
N VAL A 364 -3.73 10.18 1.95
CA VAL A 364 -2.30 10.43 2.14
C VAL A 364 -2.05 10.79 3.60
N THR A 365 -1.03 10.17 4.21
CA THR A 365 -0.55 10.54 5.55
C THR A 365 0.68 11.41 5.41
N TYR A 366 0.65 12.61 5.98
CA TYR A 366 1.82 13.48 6.08
C TYR A 366 2.47 13.33 7.45
N THR A 367 3.81 13.30 7.47
CA THR A 367 4.63 13.27 8.68
C THR A 367 5.60 14.43 8.64
N VAL A 368 5.53 15.29 9.65
CA VAL A 368 6.45 16.41 9.86
C VAL A 368 7.33 16.10 11.06
N THR A 369 8.63 16.10 10.85
CA THR A 369 9.63 15.77 11.86
C THR A 369 10.54 16.96 12.08
N VAL A 370 10.50 17.55 13.29
CA VAL A 370 11.37 18.67 13.66
C VAL A 370 12.43 18.18 14.63
N ARG A 371 13.70 18.43 14.34
CA ARG A 371 14.83 17.98 15.18
C ARG A 371 15.67 19.16 15.65
N ASN A 372 16.02 19.18 16.92
CA ASN A 372 17.02 20.12 17.42
C ASN A 372 18.43 19.58 17.14
N THR A 373 19.15 20.26 16.25
CA THR A 373 20.54 19.98 15.85
C THR A 373 21.54 20.98 16.42
N GLY A 374 21.05 21.96 17.18
CA GLY A 374 21.87 22.96 17.85
C GLY A 374 22.54 22.45 19.11
N THR A 375 23.14 23.37 19.86
CA THR A 375 23.88 23.07 21.10
C THR A 375 23.13 23.52 22.36
N TRP A 376 21.92 24.07 22.19
CA TRP A 376 21.07 24.59 23.25
C TRP A 376 19.61 24.13 23.10
N PRO A 377 18.82 24.05 24.19
CA PRO A 377 17.40 23.74 24.09
C PRO A 377 16.60 24.82 23.33
N ALA A 378 15.58 24.39 22.58
CA ALA A 378 14.61 25.28 21.96
C ALA A 378 13.32 25.34 22.79
N TYR A 379 12.68 26.51 22.81
CA TYR A 379 11.45 26.78 23.54
C TYR A 379 10.44 27.50 22.64
N ASP A 380 9.17 27.35 23.00
CA ASP A 380 8.03 27.93 22.28
C ASP A 380 8.12 27.69 20.76
N VAL A 381 8.43 26.46 20.36
CA VAL A 381 8.59 26.09 18.95
C VAL A 381 7.23 26.10 18.27
N VAL A 382 7.06 26.97 17.29
CA VAL A 382 5.85 27.09 16.47
C VAL A 382 6.09 26.40 15.13
N VAL A 383 5.30 25.39 14.83
CA VAL A 383 5.33 24.67 13.55
C VAL A 383 4.01 24.90 12.85
N THR A 384 4.06 25.32 11.59
CA THR A 384 2.89 25.46 10.74
C THR A 384 2.97 24.53 9.54
N ASP A 385 1.81 24.13 9.03
CA ASP A 385 1.69 23.29 7.86
C ASP A 385 0.41 23.66 7.13
N GLN A 386 0.52 23.95 5.84
CA GLN A 386 -0.62 24.38 5.02
C GLN A 386 -0.93 23.31 3.96
N PRO A 387 -1.79 22.33 4.26
CA PRO A 387 -2.33 21.41 3.28
C PRO A 387 -2.82 22.10 2.01
N ASP A 388 -2.42 21.57 0.85
CA ASP A 388 -2.85 22.06 -0.46
C ASP A 388 -4.38 22.07 -0.59
N SER A 389 -4.91 23.05 -1.33
CA SER A 389 -6.33 23.18 -1.61
C SER A 389 -6.98 21.97 -2.30
N GLU A 390 -6.21 21.09 -2.93
CA GLU A 390 -6.68 19.82 -3.51
C GLU A 390 -6.82 18.68 -2.50
N LEU A 391 -6.55 18.96 -1.23
CA LEU A 391 -6.78 18.06 -0.11
C LEU A 391 -8.05 18.45 0.65
N THR A 392 -8.73 17.44 1.16
CA THR A 392 -9.94 17.53 2.00
C THR A 392 -9.82 16.53 3.14
N ASN A 393 -10.75 16.58 4.10
CA ASN A 393 -10.79 15.64 5.23
C ASN A 393 -9.44 15.52 5.95
N VAL A 394 -8.81 16.66 6.21
CA VAL A 394 -7.54 16.72 6.95
C VAL A 394 -7.83 16.42 8.42
N VAL A 395 -7.18 15.38 8.95
CA VAL A 395 -7.38 14.91 10.32
C VAL A 395 -6.04 14.65 10.97
N GLN A 396 -5.77 15.33 12.08
CA GLN A 396 -4.60 15.12 12.91
C GLN A 396 -4.58 13.70 13.50
N THR A 397 -3.47 12.98 13.37
CA THR A 397 -3.29 11.62 13.90
C THR A 397 -2.19 11.50 14.96
N GLY A 398 -1.31 12.49 15.08
CA GLY A 398 -0.26 12.53 16.10
C GLY A 398 0.27 13.94 16.34
N GLY A 399 0.70 14.23 17.57
CA GLY A 399 1.10 15.58 18.01
C GLY A 399 -0.04 16.46 18.55
N ALA A 400 -1.23 15.88 18.77
CA ALA A 400 -2.44 16.62 19.18
C ALA A 400 -2.30 17.40 20.50
N SER A 401 -1.42 16.99 21.42
CA SER A 401 -1.18 17.72 22.67
C SER A 401 -0.56 19.11 22.47
N TYR A 402 -0.02 19.39 21.29
CA TYR A 402 0.63 20.65 20.93
C TYR A 402 -0.16 21.45 19.90
N LEU A 403 -1.27 20.90 19.41
CA LEU A 403 -2.07 21.49 18.35
C LEU A 403 -2.89 22.65 18.92
N VAL A 404 -2.79 23.81 18.28
CA VAL A 404 -3.48 25.04 18.70
C VAL A 404 -4.39 25.60 17.63
N ASP A 405 -4.21 25.19 16.37
CA ASP A 405 -5.07 25.56 15.26
C ASP A 405 -5.30 24.36 14.34
N ASP A 406 -6.57 24.02 14.16
CA ASP A 406 -7.02 22.85 13.41
C ASP A 406 -7.37 23.25 11.98
N TRP A 407 -7.12 22.35 11.03
CA TRP A 407 -7.47 22.57 9.64
C TRP A 407 -8.99 22.72 9.46
N THR A 408 -9.40 23.72 8.69
CA THR A 408 -10.74 23.82 8.12
C THR A 408 -10.67 24.23 6.65
N ALA A 409 -11.75 23.99 5.89
CA ALA A 409 -11.78 24.40 4.48
C ALA A 409 -11.68 25.93 4.29
N GLY A 410 -12.02 26.74 5.31
CA GLY A 410 -11.90 28.20 5.28
C GLY A 410 -10.59 28.73 5.87
N ASP A 411 -9.85 27.88 6.59
CA ASP A 411 -8.58 28.18 7.26
C ASP A 411 -7.69 26.92 7.19
N PRO A 412 -6.94 26.75 6.08
CA PRO A 412 -6.23 25.52 5.80
C PRO A 412 -4.90 25.39 6.55
N ASP A 413 -4.65 26.21 7.57
CA ASP A 413 -3.38 26.25 8.29
C ASP A 413 -3.46 25.38 9.55
N LEU A 414 -2.61 24.35 9.61
CA LEU A 414 -2.35 23.61 10.84
C LEU A 414 -1.26 24.33 11.64
N ARG A 415 -1.46 24.50 12.95
CA ARG A 415 -0.47 25.15 13.83
C ARG A 415 -0.25 24.38 15.13
N TRP A 416 1.01 24.05 15.39
CA TRP A 416 1.47 23.46 16.65
C TRP A 416 2.35 24.46 17.42
N VAL A 417 2.18 24.50 18.74
CA VAL A 417 3.03 25.27 19.65
C VAL A 417 3.57 24.33 20.73
N VAL A 418 4.88 24.16 20.76
CA VAL A 418 5.58 23.30 21.72
C VAL A 418 6.34 24.17 22.72
N PRO A 419 5.91 24.26 23.99
CA PRO A 419 6.56 25.13 24.99
C PRO A 419 8.05 24.82 25.23
N GLY A 420 8.46 23.57 25.03
CA GLY A 420 9.83 23.10 25.29
C GLY A 420 10.06 22.69 26.76
N PRO A 421 11.31 22.38 27.15
CA PRO A 421 12.51 22.38 26.30
C PRO A 421 12.50 21.26 25.27
N VAL A 422 12.92 21.55 24.04
CA VAL A 422 13.36 20.55 23.05
C VAL A 422 14.88 20.47 23.15
N ALA A 423 15.40 19.47 23.86
CA ALA A 423 16.84 19.41 24.14
C ALA A 423 17.66 19.14 22.85
N PRO A 424 18.96 19.49 22.82
CA PRO A 424 19.85 19.12 21.72
C PRO A 424 19.76 17.62 21.40
N GLY A 425 19.45 17.29 20.15
CA GLY A 425 19.27 15.92 19.68
C GLY A 425 17.83 15.39 19.73
N ASP A 426 16.91 16.05 20.43
CA ASP A 426 15.51 15.62 20.50
C ASP A 426 14.77 15.88 19.19
N THR A 427 13.69 15.13 18.99
CA THR A 427 12.86 15.18 17.80
C THR A 427 11.38 15.25 18.17
N LEU A 428 10.67 16.17 17.53
CA LEU A 428 9.21 16.31 17.56
C LEU A 428 8.64 15.69 16.29
N THR A 429 7.47 15.06 16.39
CA THR A 429 6.82 14.46 15.22
C THR A 429 5.33 14.76 15.24
N PHE A 430 4.85 15.34 14.14
CA PHE A 430 3.45 15.67 13.91
C PHE A 430 2.97 14.85 12.71
N THR A 431 1.79 14.24 12.82
CA THR A 431 1.21 13.45 11.72
C THR A 431 -0.25 13.79 11.54
N TYR A 432 -0.68 13.82 10.28
CA TYR A 432 -2.08 13.96 9.90
C TYR A 432 -2.36 13.22 8.60
N THR A 433 -3.61 12.83 8.41
CA THR A 433 -4.11 12.26 7.16
C THR A 433 -4.90 13.31 6.40
N ALA A 434 -4.84 13.28 5.07
CA ALA A 434 -5.66 14.08 4.18
C ALA A 434 -6.15 13.22 3.01
N GLN A 435 -7.27 13.58 2.40
CA GLN A 435 -7.82 12.91 1.24
C GLN A 435 -7.67 13.81 0.01
N VAL A 436 -7.08 13.28 -1.07
CA VAL A 436 -7.12 13.95 -2.38
C VAL A 436 -8.59 14.09 -2.76
N LYS A 437 -9.01 15.27 -3.22
CA LYS A 437 -10.39 15.49 -3.68
C LYS A 437 -10.87 14.37 -4.63
N PRO A 438 -12.18 14.07 -4.64
CA PRO A 438 -12.74 13.05 -5.51
C PRO A 438 -12.54 13.41 -6.99
N ALA A 439 -12.66 12.39 -7.85
CA ALA A 439 -12.61 12.57 -9.29
C ALA A 439 -13.69 13.58 -9.74
N GLY A 440 -13.27 14.57 -10.54
CA GLY A 440 -14.13 15.66 -11.02
C GLY A 440 -13.85 16.99 -10.32
N ASP A 441 -13.45 16.94 -9.06
CA ASP A 441 -13.14 18.13 -8.26
C ASP A 441 -11.64 18.48 -8.24
N VAL A 442 -10.78 17.53 -8.62
CA VAL A 442 -9.33 17.72 -8.78
C VAL A 442 -8.93 17.59 -10.23
N GLN A 443 -8.06 18.48 -10.73
CA GLN A 443 -7.60 18.40 -12.11
C GLN A 443 -6.55 17.28 -12.30
N PRO A 444 -6.55 16.55 -13.42
CA PRO A 444 -5.44 15.69 -13.82
C PRO A 444 -4.12 16.47 -13.87
N ASP A 445 -3.01 15.82 -13.52
CA ASP A 445 -1.67 16.41 -13.44
C ASP A 445 -1.52 17.56 -12.41
N ALA A 446 -2.56 17.85 -11.61
CA ALA A 446 -2.49 18.83 -10.53
C ALA A 446 -1.34 18.50 -9.57
N GLN A 447 -0.62 19.54 -9.17
CA GLN A 447 0.48 19.45 -8.22
C GLN A 447 -0.04 19.76 -6.83
N ILE A 448 -0.15 18.75 -5.98
CA ILE A 448 -0.48 18.90 -4.57
C ILE A 448 0.82 19.26 -3.85
N THR A 449 1.01 20.53 -3.53
CA THR A 449 2.22 21.04 -2.89
C THR A 449 1.93 21.37 -1.44
N ASN A 450 2.63 20.70 -0.54
CA ASN A 450 2.36 20.80 0.87
C ASN A 450 3.63 21.13 1.65
N THR A 451 3.64 22.27 2.33
CA THR A 451 4.85 22.83 2.98
C THR A 451 4.64 22.95 4.47
N ALA A 452 5.56 22.40 5.25
CA ALA A 452 5.64 22.64 6.70
C ALA A 452 6.79 23.59 7.00
N ARG A 453 6.61 24.47 7.98
CA ARG A 453 7.58 25.48 8.38
C ARG A 453 7.68 25.55 9.89
N VAL A 454 8.91 25.67 10.40
CA VAL A 454 9.15 26.20 11.75
C VAL A 454 9.05 27.72 11.66
N GLN A 455 7.99 28.30 12.22
CA GLN A 455 7.71 29.73 12.10
C GLN A 455 8.59 30.55 13.04
N ASP A 456 8.57 30.22 14.33
CA ASP A 456 9.31 30.90 15.39
C ASP A 456 9.71 29.91 16.51
N TYR A 457 10.84 30.17 17.16
CA TYR A 457 11.29 29.52 18.39
C TYR A 457 12.34 30.37 19.11
N PHE A 458 12.61 30.06 20.38
CA PHE A 458 13.51 30.83 21.25
C PHE A 458 14.52 29.93 21.98
N GLY A 459 15.65 30.52 22.41
CA GLY A 459 16.67 29.84 23.22
C GLY A 459 16.36 29.78 24.72
N ALA A 460 15.31 30.45 25.18
CA ALA A 460 14.91 30.50 26.59
C ALA A 460 13.39 30.40 26.73
N PRO A 461 12.85 29.89 27.84
CA PRO A 461 11.41 29.75 28.04
C PRO A 461 10.71 31.11 28.17
N LYS A 462 9.43 31.17 27.78
CA LYS A 462 8.63 32.40 27.85
C LYS A 462 8.67 33.09 29.21
N SER A 463 8.65 32.33 30.31
CA SER A 463 8.70 32.88 31.67
C SER A 463 9.99 33.66 31.97
N GLU A 464 11.13 33.23 31.41
CA GLU A 464 12.40 33.95 31.55
C GLU A 464 12.38 35.23 30.70
N ARG A 465 11.87 35.13 29.48
CA ARG A 465 11.76 36.29 28.57
C ARG A 465 10.84 37.38 29.12
N ASP A 466 9.71 36.99 29.71
CA ASP A 466 8.73 37.91 30.31
C ASP A 466 9.24 38.54 31.62
N ALA A 467 10.14 37.86 32.34
CA ALA A 467 10.75 38.36 33.59
C ALA A 467 12.02 39.20 33.36
N ALA A 468 12.49 39.30 32.11
CA ALA A 468 13.70 40.02 31.76
C ALA A 468 13.57 41.54 31.99
N VAL A 469 14.71 42.22 32.07
CA VAL A 469 14.75 43.68 32.19
C VAL A 469 14.04 44.30 30.96
N PRO A 470 13.15 45.30 31.12
CA PRO A 470 12.44 45.92 30.01
C PRO A 470 13.40 46.42 28.92
N GLY A 471 13.14 46.02 27.67
CA GLY A 471 14.00 46.34 26.52
C GLY A 471 15.03 45.26 26.18
N THR A 472 15.12 44.17 26.94
CA THR A 472 15.93 43.00 26.59
C THR A 472 15.46 42.42 25.25
N ILE A 473 16.38 42.26 24.30
CA ILE A 473 16.10 41.67 23.00
C ILE A 473 16.41 40.18 23.06
N TRP A 474 15.39 39.36 22.78
CA TRP A 474 15.51 37.92 22.61
C TRP A 474 15.52 37.57 21.13
N ARG A 475 16.38 36.63 20.72
CA ARG A 475 16.41 36.17 19.34
C ARG A 475 15.19 35.28 19.05
N ASP A 476 14.38 35.73 18.10
CA ASP A 476 13.36 34.93 17.42
C ASP A 476 14.03 34.19 16.26
N TYR A 477 14.16 32.87 16.40
CA TYR A 477 14.73 32.03 15.37
C TYR A 477 13.61 31.57 14.43
N GLN A 478 13.80 31.76 13.13
CA GLN A 478 12.80 31.44 12.11
C GLN A 478 13.32 30.41 11.10
N GLY A 479 12.40 29.65 10.50
CA GLY A 479 12.73 28.53 9.62
C GLY A 479 13.29 27.31 10.37
N PRO A 480 13.56 26.19 9.71
CA PRO A 480 13.45 25.93 8.26
C PRO A 480 12.05 25.55 7.80
N GLU A 481 11.90 25.29 6.50
CA GLU A 481 10.71 24.69 5.88
C GLU A 481 11.09 23.48 5.04
N ASP A 482 10.13 22.57 4.84
CA ASP A 482 10.27 21.46 3.91
C ASP A 482 8.94 21.19 3.18
N THR A 483 9.05 20.78 1.92
CA THR A 483 7.93 20.70 0.98
C THR A 483 7.88 19.34 0.32
N VAL A 484 6.70 18.74 0.30
CA VAL A 484 6.40 17.54 -0.50
C VAL A 484 5.43 17.91 -1.61
N THR A 485 5.73 17.44 -2.81
CA THR A 485 4.85 17.60 -3.98
C THR A 485 4.42 16.24 -4.50
N LEU A 486 3.12 16.06 -4.70
CA LEU A 486 2.51 14.88 -5.31
C LEU A 486 1.80 15.29 -6.60
N THR A 487 1.88 14.44 -7.63
CA THR A 487 1.15 14.66 -8.89
C THR A 487 -0.10 13.78 -8.95
N VAL A 488 -1.26 14.38 -9.21
CA VAL A 488 -2.49 13.63 -9.44
C VAL A 488 -2.40 12.91 -10.79
N VAL A 489 -2.58 11.58 -10.79
CA VAL A 489 -2.55 10.80 -12.03
C VAL A 489 -3.69 11.20 -12.96
N LYS A 490 -3.49 11.01 -14.27
CA LYS A 490 -4.58 11.09 -15.24
C LYS A 490 -5.62 10.01 -14.96
N TYR A 491 -6.88 10.42 -14.99
CA TYR A 491 -8.01 9.53 -14.74
C TYR A 491 -9.16 9.79 -15.71
N ALA A 492 -9.86 8.73 -16.08
CA ALA A 492 -11.02 8.71 -16.96
C ALA A 492 -12.10 7.84 -16.30
N ASP A 493 -13.35 8.27 -16.28
CA ASP A 493 -14.46 7.57 -15.62
C ASP A 493 -15.38 7.02 -16.72
N LEU A 494 -15.36 5.71 -16.95
CA LEU A 494 -16.04 5.06 -18.07
C LEU A 494 -17.34 4.39 -17.63
N GLU A 495 -18.47 4.96 -18.04
CA GLU A 495 -19.78 4.31 -17.91
C GLU A 495 -20.13 3.55 -19.20
N ILE A 496 -20.55 2.29 -19.07
CA ILE A 496 -21.11 1.50 -20.17
C ILE A 496 -22.61 1.27 -19.96
N THR A 497 -23.38 1.39 -21.03
CA THR A 497 -24.80 1.01 -21.07
C THR A 497 -25.06 0.11 -22.27
N LYS A 498 -26.06 -0.77 -22.14
CA LYS A 498 -26.41 -1.72 -23.20
C LYS A 498 -27.91 -1.90 -23.29
N HIS A 499 -28.44 -1.92 -24.51
CA HIS A 499 -29.86 -2.16 -24.76
C HIS A 499 -30.08 -2.95 -26.05
N ALA A 500 -31.19 -3.68 -26.11
CA ALA A 500 -31.67 -4.35 -27.32
C ALA A 500 -32.69 -3.45 -28.05
N ASP A 501 -32.81 -3.59 -29.36
CA ASP A 501 -33.83 -2.91 -30.17
C ASP A 501 -35.26 -3.40 -29.91
N ARG A 502 -35.44 -4.52 -29.18
CA ARG A 502 -36.72 -5.07 -28.74
C ARG A 502 -36.59 -5.95 -27.49
N THR A 503 -37.68 -6.13 -26.76
CA THR A 503 -37.75 -6.93 -25.52
C THR A 503 -38.31 -8.34 -25.73
N THR A 504 -38.85 -8.65 -26.91
CA THR A 504 -39.33 -9.98 -27.30
C THR A 504 -38.87 -10.37 -28.71
N ALA A 505 -38.71 -11.67 -28.98
CA ALA A 505 -38.27 -12.20 -30.28
C ALA A 505 -38.79 -13.63 -30.52
N ASN A 506 -38.75 -14.09 -31.76
CA ASN A 506 -38.95 -15.49 -32.15
C ASN A 506 -37.63 -16.08 -32.69
N GLY A 507 -37.53 -17.41 -32.73
CA GLY A 507 -36.44 -18.08 -33.43
C GLY A 507 -36.35 -17.61 -34.90
N GLY A 508 -35.16 -17.16 -35.31
CA GLY A 508 -34.90 -16.56 -36.64
C GLY A 508 -34.94 -15.03 -36.69
N ASP A 509 -35.39 -14.33 -35.63
CA ASP A 509 -35.38 -12.86 -35.60
C ASP A 509 -33.97 -12.30 -35.44
N VAL A 510 -33.69 -11.16 -36.09
CA VAL A 510 -32.40 -10.46 -35.96
C VAL A 510 -32.51 -9.33 -34.95
N ILE A 511 -31.76 -9.45 -33.86
CA ILE A 511 -31.66 -8.47 -32.76
C ILE A 511 -30.48 -7.54 -32.99
N THR A 512 -30.67 -6.25 -32.71
CA THR A 512 -29.60 -5.25 -32.68
C THR A 512 -29.36 -4.83 -31.23
N TRP A 513 -28.17 -5.10 -30.71
CA TRP A 513 -27.69 -4.64 -29.41
C TRP A 513 -26.89 -3.36 -29.59
N THR A 514 -27.26 -2.31 -28.88
CA THR A 514 -26.51 -1.06 -28.83
C THR A 514 -25.74 -1.01 -27.52
N ILE A 515 -24.45 -0.67 -27.59
CA ILE A 515 -23.55 -0.51 -26.46
C ILE A 515 -23.01 0.92 -26.52
N ASP A 516 -23.27 1.71 -25.50
CA ASP A 516 -22.77 3.09 -25.40
C ASP A 516 -21.76 3.16 -24.25
N VAL A 517 -20.55 3.65 -24.55
CA VAL A 517 -19.50 3.91 -23.55
C VAL A 517 -19.24 5.40 -23.49
N THR A 518 -19.42 6.00 -22.32
CA THR A 518 -19.21 7.43 -22.08
C THR A 518 -18.06 7.63 -21.11
N ASN A 519 -17.15 8.56 -21.41
CA ASN A 519 -16.11 8.98 -20.48
C ASN A 519 -16.52 10.26 -19.75
N HIS A 520 -16.92 10.15 -18.48
CA HIS A 520 -17.26 11.26 -17.59
C HIS A 520 -16.03 11.90 -16.91
N GLY A 521 -14.86 11.27 -17.01
CA GLY A 521 -13.63 11.75 -16.39
C GLY A 521 -13.01 12.93 -17.13
N LEU A 522 -12.04 13.59 -16.50
CA LEU A 522 -11.39 14.80 -17.03
C LEU A 522 -10.21 14.52 -17.97
N SER A 523 -9.71 13.27 -18.03
CA SER A 523 -8.70 12.84 -19.01
C SER A 523 -9.31 11.93 -20.07
N PRO A 524 -8.72 11.84 -21.28
CA PRO A 524 -9.09 10.83 -22.25
C PRO A 524 -8.82 9.42 -21.71
N ALA A 525 -9.75 8.48 -21.90
CA ALA A 525 -9.51 7.06 -21.65
C ALA A 525 -8.70 6.49 -22.80
N VAL A 526 -7.41 6.26 -22.58
CA VAL A 526 -6.47 5.71 -23.57
C VAL A 526 -6.54 4.19 -23.59
N ASP A 527 -6.44 3.61 -24.79
CA ASP A 527 -6.49 2.16 -25.03
C ASP A 527 -7.73 1.51 -24.40
N ALA A 528 -8.89 2.14 -24.57
CA ALA A 528 -10.15 1.62 -24.05
C ALA A 528 -10.59 0.38 -24.84
N VAL A 529 -10.94 -0.69 -24.12
CA VAL A 529 -11.34 -1.99 -24.68
C VAL A 529 -12.74 -2.33 -24.19
N VAL A 530 -13.68 -2.41 -25.12
CA VAL A 530 -15.04 -2.90 -24.87
C VAL A 530 -15.10 -4.38 -25.23
N THR A 531 -15.61 -5.20 -24.33
CA THR A 531 -15.76 -6.65 -24.50
C THR A 531 -17.23 -7.01 -24.40
N ASP A 532 -17.83 -7.47 -25.51
CA ASP A 532 -19.22 -7.94 -25.56
C ASP A 532 -19.26 -9.48 -25.59
N HIS A 533 -19.93 -10.08 -24.61
CA HIS A 533 -20.14 -11.52 -24.47
C HIS A 533 -21.47 -11.93 -25.12
N LEU A 534 -21.38 -12.34 -26.38
CA LEU A 534 -22.51 -12.67 -27.24
C LEU A 534 -23.29 -13.90 -26.70
N PRO A 535 -24.64 -13.86 -26.69
CA PRO A 535 -25.45 -14.97 -26.20
C PRO A 535 -25.25 -16.23 -27.04
N GLY A 536 -25.04 -17.39 -26.41
CA GLY A 536 -24.90 -18.68 -27.10
C GLY A 536 -26.16 -19.14 -27.85
N SER A 537 -27.32 -18.62 -27.47
CA SER A 537 -28.62 -18.82 -28.12
C SER A 537 -28.84 -17.95 -29.36
N SER A 538 -27.80 -17.23 -29.81
CA SER A 538 -27.85 -16.38 -31.01
C SER A 538 -26.60 -16.56 -31.87
N THR A 539 -26.75 -16.32 -33.18
CA THR A 539 -25.66 -16.34 -34.16
C THR A 539 -25.25 -14.90 -34.47
N PHE A 540 -23.96 -14.58 -34.30
CA PHE A 540 -23.41 -13.27 -34.69
C PHE A 540 -23.50 -13.05 -36.19
N LEU A 541 -24.08 -11.92 -36.61
CA LEU A 541 -24.18 -11.53 -38.02
C LEU A 541 -23.15 -10.46 -38.38
N SER A 542 -23.13 -9.38 -37.63
CA SER A 542 -22.28 -8.22 -37.92
C SER A 542 -22.17 -7.31 -36.71
N SER A 543 -21.10 -6.54 -36.64
CA SER A 543 -20.99 -5.39 -35.73
C SER A 543 -20.69 -4.14 -36.55
N ASN A 544 -21.34 -3.01 -36.24
CA ASN A 544 -20.81 -1.71 -36.60
C ASN A 544 -20.06 -1.17 -35.38
N PRO A 545 -18.72 -1.12 -35.45
CA PRO A 545 -17.88 -0.94 -34.29
C PRO A 545 -18.04 0.42 -33.61
N GLY A 546 -18.47 1.48 -34.33
CA GLY A 546 -18.30 2.86 -33.84
C GLY A 546 -16.85 3.22 -33.48
N ALA A 547 -15.91 2.32 -33.81
CA ALA A 547 -14.51 2.21 -33.41
C ALA A 547 -13.68 1.84 -34.66
N PRO A 548 -12.34 1.99 -34.65
CA PRO A 548 -11.51 1.61 -35.80
C PRO A 548 -11.50 0.10 -36.06
N THR A 549 -11.59 -0.75 -35.03
CA THR A 549 -11.52 -2.22 -35.14
C THR A 549 -12.34 -2.93 -34.06
N CYS A 550 -13.18 -3.90 -34.46
CA CYS A 550 -13.71 -4.93 -33.57
C CYS A 550 -13.37 -6.32 -34.12
N THR A 551 -13.01 -7.25 -33.24
CA THR A 551 -12.66 -8.63 -33.59
C THR A 551 -13.51 -9.61 -32.80
N LYS A 552 -14.11 -10.59 -33.48
CA LYS A 552 -14.85 -11.68 -32.85
C LYS A 552 -13.94 -12.90 -32.67
N SER A 553 -13.88 -13.43 -31.46
CA SER A 553 -13.26 -14.72 -31.14
C SER A 553 -14.22 -15.55 -30.29
N GLY A 554 -14.66 -16.71 -30.79
CA GLY A 554 -15.70 -17.51 -30.13
C GLY A 554 -17.00 -16.71 -29.94
N GLN A 555 -17.45 -16.56 -28.70
CA GLN A 555 -18.61 -15.76 -28.30
C GLN A 555 -18.25 -14.37 -27.76
N THR A 556 -17.01 -13.94 -27.90
CA THR A 556 -16.55 -12.63 -27.43
C THR A 556 -16.27 -11.72 -28.61
N LEU A 557 -16.87 -10.53 -28.60
CA LEU A 557 -16.56 -9.43 -29.52
C LEU A 557 -15.76 -8.38 -28.75
N THR A 558 -14.53 -8.12 -29.19
CA THR A 558 -13.66 -7.13 -28.57
C THR A 558 -13.50 -5.93 -29.49
N CYS A 559 -13.80 -4.74 -28.99
CA CYS A 559 -13.73 -3.47 -29.71
C CYS A 559 -12.73 -2.54 -29.02
N THR A 560 -11.74 -2.04 -29.75
CA THR A 560 -10.65 -1.24 -29.19
C THR A 560 -10.70 0.21 -29.67
N PHE A 561 -10.54 1.16 -28.76
CA PHE A 561 -10.44 2.58 -29.02
C PHE A 561 -9.08 3.09 -28.54
N ALA A 562 -8.30 3.71 -29.44
CA ALA A 562 -7.04 4.34 -29.05
C ALA A 562 -7.25 5.42 -27.98
N SER A 563 -8.38 6.16 -28.07
CA SER A 563 -8.80 7.11 -27.05
C SER A 563 -10.29 7.40 -27.10
N ILE A 564 -10.92 7.50 -25.92
CA ILE A 564 -12.23 8.11 -25.71
C ILE A 564 -12.01 9.44 -24.98
N PRO A 565 -12.11 10.60 -25.68
CA PRO A 565 -11.93 11.90 -25.04
C PRO A 565 -12.89 12.14 -23.88
N SER A 566 -12.52 13.03 -22.96
CA SER A 566 -13.41 13.48 -21.88
C SER A 566 -14.74 14.01 -22.44
N GLY A 567 -15.86 13.59 -21.84
CA GLY A 567 -17.23 13.93 -22.24
C GLY A 567 -17.72 13.25 -23.53
N ALA A 568 -16.91 12.41 -24.18
CA ALA A 568 -17.31 11.74 -25.42
C ALA A 568 -17.99 10.39 -25.15
N THR A 569 -19.00 10.07 -25.97
CA THR A 569 -19.64 8.76 -26.03
C THR A 569 -19.25 8.02 -27.30
N ARG A 570 -18.97 6.72 -27.19
CA ARG A 570 -18.76 5.80 -28.31
C ARG A 570 -19.88 4.76 -28.35
N THR A 571 -20.50 4.60 -29.51
CA THR A 571 -21.63 3.68 -29.72
C THR A 571 -21.21 2.51 -30.62
N ILE A 572 -21.29 1.29 -30.11
CA ILE A 572 -21.12 0.05 -30.87
C ILE A 572 -22.52 -0.55 -31.10
N THR A 573 -22.80 -1.02 -32.32
CA THR A 573 -24.01 -1.82 -32.58
C THR A 573 -23.64 -3.23 -33.03
N VAL A 574 -24.27 -4.22 -32.43
CA VAL A 574 -24.00 -5.65 -32.64
C VAL A 574 -25.30 -6.32 -33.09
N ARG A 575 -25.29 -7.00 -34.23
CA ARG A 575 -26.45 -7.71 -34.77
C ARG A 575 -26.28 -9.22 -34.60
N THR A 576 -27.26 -9.86 -33.99
CA THR A 576 -27.32 -11.31 -33.77
C THR A 576 -28.66 -11.86 -34.24
N GLU A 577 -28.67 -13.04 -34.87
CA GLU A 577 -29.90 -13.78 -35.20
C GLU A 577 -30.22 -14.76 -34.07
N ILE A 578 -31.45 -14.77 -33.55
CA ILE A 578 -31.86 -15.74 -32.54
C ILE A 578 -31.93 -17.13 -33.18
N ASN A 579 -31.28 -18.11 -32.58
CA ASN A 579 -31.25 -19.46 -33.15
C ASN A 579 -32.69 -20.04 -33.17
N GLY A 580 -33.23 -20.32 -34.36
CA GLY A 580 -34.40 -21.20 -34.48
C GLY A 580 -34.00 -22.66 -34.22
N LEU A 581 -34.93 -23.52 -33.77
CA LEU A 581 -34.65 -24.91 -33.40
C LEU A 581 -33.66 -25.59 -34.37
N PRO A 582 -32.60 -26.26 -33.87
CA PRO A 582 -31.66 -26.94 -34.74
C PRO A 582 -32.35 -28.13 -35.45
N PRO A 583 -31.99 -28.44 -36.71
CA PRO A 583 -32.38 -29.70 -37.33
C PRO A 583 -31.88 -30.85 -36.45
N SER A 584 -32.81 -31.72 -36.06
CA SER A 584 -32.64 -32.98 -35.33
C SER A 584 -31.22 -33.59 -35.46
N ASN A 585 -30.32 -33.28 -34.53
CA ASN A 585 -29.18 -34.09 -34.01
C ASN A 585 -28.16 -33.24 -33.22
N THR A 586 -28.60 -32.27 -32.41
CA THR A 586 -27.71 -31.62 -31.43
C THR A 586 -28.36 -31.70 -30.07
N THR A 587 -27.65 -32.33 -29.13
CA THR A 587 -27.97 -32.33 -27.70
C THR A 587 -28.09 -30.91 -27.20
N ILE A 588 -29.31 -30.38 -27.22
CA ILE A 588 -29.73 -29.38 -26.25
C ILE A 588 -29.85 -30.16 -24.93
N PRO A 589 -29.37 -29.64 -23.79
CA PRO A 589 -29.72 -30.20 -22.49
C PRO A 589 -31.20 -29.91 -22.24
N SER A 590 -32.09 -30.54 -23.00
CA SER A 590 -33.53 -30.50 -22.80
C SER A 590 -33.91 -31.57 -21.80
N HIS A 591 -34.88 -31.27 -20.95
CA HIS A 591 -35.46 -32.15 -19.94
C HIS A 591 -36.15 -33.36 -20.58
N GLU A 592 -35.41 -34.33 -21.11
CA GLU A 592 -36.00 -35.58 -21.61
C GLU A 592 -36.48 -36.43 -20.44
N HIS A 593 -37.74 -36.87 -20.48
CA HIS A 593 -38.30 -37.74 -19.46
C HIS A 593 -38.19 -39.20 -19.87
N GLN A 594 -37.98 -40.08 -18.89
CA GLN A 594 -37.87 -41.51 -19.15
C GLN A 594 -39.26 -42.18 -19.17
N LEU A 595 -39.43 -43.16 -20.06
CA LEU A 595 -40.60 -44.02 -20.20
C LEU A 595 -40.24 -45.46 -19.84
N THR A 596 -40.89 -45.98 -18.81
CA THR A 596 -40.65 -47.35 -18.33
C THR A 596 -41.78 -48.28 -18.76
N VAL A 597 -41.54 -49.04 -19.82
CA VAL A 597 -42.43 -50.10 -20.29
C VAL A 597 -42.23 -51.36 -19.46
N SER A 598 -43.33 -51.94 -18.95
CA SER A 598 -43.32 -53.12 -18.09
C SER A 598 -44.26 -54.21 -18.62
N LYS A 599 -44.20 -55.42 -18.04
CA LYS A 599 -45.10 -56.52 -18.38
C LYS A 599 -45.84 -57.02 -17.14
N VAL A 600 -47.07 -57.48 -17.35
CA VAL A 600 -47.88 -58.20 -16.38
C VAL A 600 -48.30 -59.55 -16.97
N GLU A 601 -48.39 -60.59 -16.15
CA GLU A 601 -48.73 -61.93 -16.60
C GLU A 601 -49.53 -62.71 -15.55
N GLN A 602 -50.37 -63.64 -16.02
CA GLN A 602 -51.17 -64.52 -15.16
C GLN A 602 -51.31 -65.91 -15.81
N TYR A 603 -51.06 -66.97 -15.05
CA TYR A 603 -51.30 -68.34 -15.48
C TYR A 603 -52.74 -68.74 -15.18
N LEU A 604 -53.36 -69.46 -16.12
CA LEU A 604 -54.68 -70.04 -15.96
C LEU A 604 -54.65 -71.50 -16.40
N THR A 605 -55.42 -72.29 -15.69
CA THR A 605 -55.70 -73.69 -15.99
C THR A 605 -57.18 -73.79 -16.30
N ILE A 606 -57.53 -74.36 -17.45
CA ILE A 606 -58.90 -74.43 -17.95
C ILE A 606 -59.23 -75.91 -18.18
N ASP A 607 -60.23 -76.41 -17.46
CA ASP A 607 -60.68 -77.79 -17.62
C ASP A 607 -61.41 -77.97 -18.97
N ASP A 608 -61.65 -79.22 -19.38
CA ASP A 608 -62.38 -79.54 -20.62
C ASP A 608 -63.75 -78.84 -20.64
N SER A 609 -64.08 -78.20 -21.77
CA SER A 609 -65.35 -77.54 -22.05
C SER A 609 -65.67 -76.33 -21.18
N ASP A 610 -64.73 -75.89 -20.33
CA ASP A 610 -64.90 -74.70 -19.48
C ASP A 610 -64.62 -73.40 -20.24
N ILE A 611 -65.37 -72.37 -19.85
CA ILE A 611 -65.13 -70.97 -20.25
C ILE A 611 -64.61 -70.20 -19.05
N VAL A 612 -63.37 -69.73 -19.12
CA VAL A 612 -62.75 -68.91 -18.07
C VAL A 612 -62.68 -67.46 -18.52
N THR A 613 -63.06 -66.55 -17.62
CA THR A 613 -62.87 -65.10 -17.79
C THR A 613 -61.94 -64.57 -16.72
N ALA A 614 -60.93 -63.80 -17.12
CA ALA A 614 -59.98 -63.14 -16.24
C ALA A 614 -59.64 -61.74 -16.73
N ASP A 615 -59.40 -60.83 -15.79
CA ASP A 615 -58.98 -59.45 -16.07
C ASP A 615 -57.52 -59.27 -15.65
N LEU A 616 -56.73 -58.62 -16.51
CA LEU A 616 -55.33 -58.29 -16.26
C LEU A 616 -55.16 -56.77 -16.27
N SER A 617 -54.51 -56.23 -15.25
CA SER A 617 -54.37 -54.77 -15.06
C SER A 617 -52.90 -54.36 -14.89
N CYS A 618 -52.54 -53.20 -15.42
CA CYS A 618 -51.21 -52.64 -15.24
C CYS A 618 -50.99 -52.08 -13.82
N PRO A 619 -49.78 -52.19 -13.25
CA PRO A 619 -49.47 -51.59 -11.97
C PRO A 619 -49.50 -50.06 -12.03
N ALA A 620 -49.67 -49.40 -10.89
CA ALA A 620 -49.57 -47.95 -10.73
C ALA A 620 -50.43 -47.13 -11.72
N ASN A 621 -51.64 -47.61 -12.04
CA ASN A 621 -52.55 -46.99 -13.01
C ASN A 621 -51.96 -46.79 -14.42
N GLY A 622 -50.93 -47.56 -14.80
CA GLY A 622 -50.35 -47.53 -16.15
C GLY A 622 -51.35 -47.94 -17.24
N TYR A 623 -50.98 -47.73 -18.50
CA TYR A 623 -51.84 -48.02 -19.64
C TYR A 623 -51.50 -49.35 -20.30
N LEU A 624 -52.48 -50.21 -20.52
CA LEU A 624 -52.29 -51.53 -21.09
C LEU A 624 -52.26 -51.45 -22.61
N SER A 625 -51.05 -51.33 -23.15
CA SER A 625 -50.77 -51.12 -24.58
C SER A 625 -50.96 -52.35 -25.46
N ASP A 626 -50.93 -53.57 -24.93
CA ASP A 626 -51.16 -54.80 -25.70
C ASP A 626 -51.47 -55.98 -24.78
N GLY A 627 -52.42 -56.83 -25.17
CA GLY A 627 -52.88 -57.96 -24.37
C GLY A 627 -52.97 -59.24 -25.19
N SER A 628 -52.36 -60.33 -24.70
CA SER A 628 -52.32 -61.58 -25.45
C SER A 628 -52.47 -62.81 -24.57
N VAL A 629 -52.88 -63.91 -25.19
CA VAL A 629 -53.03 -65.23 -24.57
C VAL A 629 -52.02 -66.15 -25.25
N GLU A 630 -51.17 -66.79 -24.45
CA GLU A 630 -50.28 -67.86 -24.89
C GLU A 630 -50.81 -69.21 -24.41
N VAL A 631 -51.07 -70.13 -25.34
CA VAL A 631 -51.38 -71.53 -25.06
C VAL A 631 -50.07 -72.25 -24.79
N LEU A 632 -49.86 -72.68 -23.55
CA LEU A 632 -48.60 -73.30 -23.12
C LEU A 632 -48.61 -74.80 -23.39
N HIS A 633 -49.70 -75.47 -22.99
CA HIS A 633 -49.84 -76.91 -23.09
C HIS A 633 -51.32 -77.31 -23.11
N VAL A 634 -51.62 -78.40 -23.81
CA VAL A 634 -52.85 -79.18 -23.72
C VAL A 634 -52.40 -80.60 -23.39
N ASP A 635 -53.12 -81.29 -22.50
CA ASP A 635 -52.79 -82.66 -22.09
C ASP A 635 -52.49 -83.57 -23.31
N GLN A 636 -51.45 -84.40 -23.17
CA GLN A 636 -51.02 -85.29 -24.26
C GLN A 636 -52.13 -86.31 -24.58
N ASP A 637 -52.46 -86.42 -25.88
CA ASP A 637 -53.47 -87.31 -26.47
C ASP A 637 -54.95 -86.88 -26.36
N SER A 638 -55.27 -85.64 -25.97
CA SER A 638 -56.67 -85.17 -25.79
C SER A 638 -57.09 -83.93 -26.60
N GLY A 639 -56.30 -83.44 -27.56
CA GLY A 639 -56.75 -82.36 -28.46
C GLY A 639 -55.64 -81.58 -29.14
N SER A 640 -55.99 -80.56 -29.92
CA SER A 640 -55.04 -79.65 -30.57
C SER A 640 -54.95 -78.31 -29.80
N PRO A 641 -53.77 -77.68 -29.68
CA PRO A 641 -53.64 -76.31 -29.14
C PRO A 641 -54.50 -75.27 -29.88
N THR A 642 -54.97 -75.57 -31.09
CA THR A 642 -55.89 -74.70 -31.85
C THR A 642 -57.31 -74.70 -31.31
N ASP A 643 -57.69 -75.73 -30.54
CA ASP A 643 -59.06 -75.90 -30.02
C ASP A 643 -59.30 -75.07 -28.75
N VAL A 644 -58.22 -74.54 -28.15
CA VAL A 644 -58.28 -73.46 -27.17
C VAL A 644 -58.54 -72.16 -27.91
N GLN A 645 -59.73 -71.58 -27.70
CA GLN A 645 -60.17 -70.39 -28.43
C GLN A 645 -60.26 -69.17 -27.50
N VAL A 646 -59.71 -68.06 -27.99
CA VAL A 646 -59.79 -66.76 -27.31
C VAL A 646 -61.07 -66.06 -27.80
N LEU A 647 -62.14 -66.18 -27.02
CA LEU A 647 -63.40 -65.50 -27.28
C LEU A 647 -63.30 -64.00 -26.98
N ARG A 648 -62.43 -63.59 -26.05
CA ARG A 648 -62.16 -62.18 -25.79
C ARG A 648 -60.71 -61.97 -25.42
N ALA A 649 -60.11 -60.95 -26.01
CA ALA A 649 -58.91 -60.28 -25.56
C ALA A 649 -59.08 -58.82 -25.99
N SER A 650 -59.61 -57.98 -25.10
CA SER A 650 -59.83 -56.55 -25.43
C SER A 650 -59.73 -55.65 -24.20
N SER A 651 -59.36 -54.39 -24.43
CA SER A 651 -59.29 -53.37 -23.37
C SER A 651 -60.68 -53.13 -22.76
N LEU A 652 -60.75 -53.22 -21.43
CA LEU A 652 -61.94 -52.85 -20.65
C LEU A 652 -61.85 -51.40 -20.19
N THR A 653 -60.70 -51.03 -19.63
CA THR A 653 -60.33 -49.66 -19.25
C THR A 653 -58.95 -49.35 -19.84
N PRO A 654 -58.46 -48.09 -19.82
CA PRO A 654 -57.09 -47.80 -20.23
C PRO A 654 -56.03 -48.64 -19.50
N ASN A 655 -56.31 -49.07 -18.26
CA ASN A 655 -55.39 -49.83 -17.42
C ASN A 655 -55.56 -51.36 -17.50
N SER A 656 -56.68 -51.87 -18.04
CA SER A 656 -57.04 -53.29 -17.93
C SER A 656 -57.53 -53.93 -19.23
N TYR A 657 -57.23 -55.22 -19.37
CA TYR A 657 -57.67 -56.12 -20.43
C TYR A 657 -58.57 -57.21 -19.86
N ARG A 658 -59.62 -57.58 -20.59
CA ARG A 658 -60.44 -58.75 -20.29
C ARG A 658 -60.13 -59.87 -21.26
N PHE A 659 -59.87 -61.04 -20.71
CA PHE A 659 -59.68 -62.28 -21.43
C PHE A 659 -60.85 -63.23 -21.16
N THR A 660 -61.42 -63.81 -22.22
CA THR A 660 -62.40 -64.90 -22.13
C THR A 660 -61.94 -66.01 -23.04
N ILE A 661 -61.72 -67.19 -22.49
CA ILE A 661 -61.09 -68.31 -23.18
C ILE A 661 -61.97 -69.54 -22.97
N ILE A 662 -62.24 -70.27 -24.04
CA ILE A 662 -62.91 -71.58 -24.00
C ILE A 662 -61.90 -72.66 -24.35
N ASN A 663 -61.91 -73.75 -23.59
CA ASN A 663 -61.14 -74.93 -23.90
C ASN A 663 -62.05 -75.98 -24.57
N ASN A 664 -61.92 -76.18 -25.88
CA ASN A 664 -62.67 -77.21 -26.61
C ASN A 664 -61.86 -78.52 -26.79
N THR A 665 -60.80 -78.73 -26.02
CA THR A 665 -60.02 -79.98 -26.01
C THR A 665 -60.63 -80.96 -25.02
N GLU A 666 -60.44 -82.27 -25.20
CA GLU A 666 -60.94 -83.33 -24.29
C GLU A 666 -60.11 -83.43 -22.98
N GLY A 667 -59.17 -82.51 -22.73
CA GLY A 667 -58.30 -82.48 -21.55
C GLY A 667 -58.04 -81.07 -21.02
N GLN A 668 -57.15 -80.93 -20.04
CA GLN A 668 -56.87 -79.63 -19.44
C GLN A 668 -55.96 -78.79 -20.34
N ALA A 669 -56.29 -77.51 -20.48
CA ALA A 669 -55.46 -76.52 -21.17
C ALA A 669 -54.78 -75.58 -20.16
N GLN A 670 -53.48 -75.39 -20.30
CA GLN A 670 -52.72 -74.37 -19.58
C GLN A 670 -52.44 -73.19 -20.50
N VAL A 671 -52.87 -72.00 -20.07
CA VAL A 671 -52.68 -70.75 -20.80
C VAL A 671 -52.01 -69.70 -19.91
N LYS A 672 -51.33 -68.75 -20.55
CA LYS A 672 -50.71 -67.61 -19.91
C LYS A 672 -51.22 -66.33 -20.53
N LEU A 673 -51.76 -65.45 -19.71
CA LEU A 673 -52.18 -64.10 -20.12
C LEU A 673 -51.00 -63.16 -20.00
N PHE A 674 -50.86 -62.24 -20.96
CA PHE A 674 -49.86 -61.19 -20.96
C PHE A 674 -50.49 -59.82 -21.16
N GLY A 675 -49.92 -58.82 -20.50
CA GLY A 675 -50.20 -57.41 -20.72
C GLY A 675 -48.89 -56.63 -20.83
N THR A 676 -48.78 -55.79 -21.86
CA THR A 676 -47.69 -54.82 -22.00
C THR A 676 -48.15 -53.47 -21.46
N CYS A 677 -47.42 -52.92 -20.50
CA CYS A 677 -47.83 -51.75 -19.74
C CYS A 677 -46.93 -50.55 -20.02
N LEU A 678 -47.55 -49.46 -20.45
CA LEU A 678 -46.98 -48.11 -20.45
C LEU A 678 -47.21 -47.44 -19.09
N PRO A 679 -46.34 -46.52 -18.66
CA PRO A 679 -46.57 -45.78 -17.41
C PRO A 679 -47.70 -44.76 -17.58
N HIS A 680 -48.34 -44.36 -16.48
CA HIS A 680 -49.36 -43.30 -16.50
C HIS A 680 -48.73 -41.94 -16.80
N ASP A 681 -47.66 -41.63 -16.05
CA ASP A 681 -46.82 -40.46 -16.22
C ASP A 681 -45.39 -40.88 -16.57
N THR A 682 -44.67 -40.03 -17.29
CA THR A 682 -43.22 -40.17 -17.45
C THR A 682 -42.51 -40.11 -16.11
N GLU A 683 -41.26 -40.56 -16.04
CA GLU A 683 -40.47 -40.36 -14.81
C GLU A 683 -40.24 -38.88 -14.51
N VAL A 684 -40.08 -38.56 -13.22
CA VAL A 684 -39.82 -37.19 -12.77
C VAL A 684 -38.41 -36.79 -13.21
N ALA A 685 -38.33 -35.81 -14.10
CA ALA A 685 -37.09 -35.17 -14.51
C ALA A 685 -37.25 -33.66 -14.29
N ALA A 686 -36.23 -33.01 -13.73
CA ALA A 686 -36.27 -31.58 -13.40
C ALA A 686 -37.52 -31.14 -12.61
N GLY A 687 -37.92 -31.96 -11.63
CA GLY A 687 -38.95 -31.60 -10.64
C GLY A 687 -40.40 -31.76 -11.09
N HIS A 688 -40.67 -32.22 -12.32
CA HIS A 688 -42.02 -32.52 -12.81
C HIS A 688 -42.04 -33.74 -13.73
N ALA A 689 -43.23 -34.19 -14.13
CA ALA A 689 -43.48 -35.32 -15.02
C ALA A 689 -44.67 -35.01 -15.93
N HIS A 690 -44.78 -35.71 -17.05
CA HIS A 690 -45.90 -35.53 -17.97
C HIS A 690 -46.76 -36.80 -18.06
N GLY A 691 -48.08 -36.63 -18.07
CA GLY A 691 -49.00 -37.72 -18.39
C GLY A 691 -48.89 -38.14 -19.85
N LEU A 692 -49.09 -39.42 -20.15
CA LEU A 692 -49.28 -39.88 -21.53
C LEU A 692 -50.69 -39.52 -22.01
N ASP A 693 -50.80 -39.06 -23.26
CA ASP A 693 -52.08 -38.75 -23.88
C ASP A 693 -52.75 -40.04 -24.38
N VAL A 694 -53.40 -40.78 -23.48
CA VAL A 694 -54.12 -42.02 -23.82
C VAL A 694 -55.61 -41.73 -23.96
N GLY A 695 -56.10 -41.84 -25.20
CA GLY A 695 -57.46 -41.51 -25.60
C GLY A 695 -58.50 -42.62 -25.42
N GLY A 696 -59.62 -42.44 -26.11
CA GLY A 696 -60.77 -43.34 -26.08
C GLY A 696 -60.50 -44.71 -26.72
N LEU A 697 -61.43 -45.66 -26.49
CA LEU A 697 -61.43 -46.95 -27.17
C LEU A 697 -62.30 -46.84 -28.42
N ASN A 698 -61.69 -46.97 -29.60
CA ASN A 698 -62.41 -47.06 -30.87
C ASN A 698 -62.82 -48.52 -31.08
N THR A 699 -64.12 -48.75 -31.33
CA THR A 699 -64.67 -50.09 -31.53
C THR A 699 -65.35 -50.20 -32.89
N LEU A 700 -65.33 -51.40 -33.47
CA LEU A 700 -66.02 -51.75 -34.70
C LEU A 700 -66.70 -53.10 -34.56
N ASP A 701 -68.01 -53.16 -34.73
CA ASP A 701 -68.74 -54.41 -34.84
C ASP A 701 -68.61 -54.97 -36.26
N THR A 702 -68.22 -56.25 -36.38
CA THR A 702 -68.03 -56.91 -37.68
C THR A 702 -69.35 -57.14 -38.42
N GLY A 703 -70.49 -57.07 -37.70
CA GLY A 703 -71.73 -57.70 -38.13
C GLY A 703 -71.59 -59.22 -38.25
N LEU A 704 -72.61 -59.88 -38.80
CA LEU A 704 -72.57 -61.32 -39.05
C LEU A 704 -71.64 -61.63 -40.24
N MET A 705 -70.52 -62.28 -39.96
CA MET A 705 -69.55 -62.77 -40.94
C MET A 705 -69.96 -64.15 -41.44
N ALA A 706 -69.87 -64.39 -42.74
CA ALA A 706 -69.96 -65.75 -43.30
C ALA A 706 -68.66 -66.53 -43.02
N PRO A 707 -68.67 -67.88 -43.08
CA PRO A 707 -67.45 -68.67 -43.00
C PRO A 707 -66.38 -68.18 -44.00
N GLY A 708 -65.16 -67.96 -43.54
CA GLY A 708 -64.04 -67.41 -44.31
C GLY A 708 -63.24 -66.35 -43.56
N ARG A 709 -62.32 -65.69 -44.28
CA ARG A 709 -61.47 -64.60 -43.76
C ARG A 709 -62.01 -63.23 -44.14
N HIS A 710 -62.08 -62.34 -43.17
CA HIS A 710 -62.61 -60.99 -43.31
C HIS A 710 -61.63 -59.98 -42.71
N SER A 711 -61.40 -58.87 -43.39
CA SER A 711 -60.52 -57.80 -42.90
C SER A 711 -61.31 -56.53 -42.61
N PHE A 712 -61.00 -55.90 -41.49
CA PHE A 712 -61.67 -54.70 -40.99
C PHE A 712 -60.62 -53.67 -40.56
N VAL A 713 -60.92 -52.38 -40.71
CA VAL A 713 -60.02 -51.30 -40.27
C VAL A 713 -60.74 -50.45 -39.22
N VAL A 714 -60.15 -50.35 -38.03
CA VAL A 714 -60.61 -49.45 -36.97
C VAL A 714 -59.82 -48.14 -37.08
N PRO A 715 -60.46 -46.96 -37.19
CA PRO A 715 -59.75 -45.70 -37.42
C PRO A 715 -58.89 -45.29 -36.22
N VAL A 716 -57.84 -44.51 -36.49
CA VAL A 716 -56.95 -43.88 -35.50
C VAL A 716 -56.79 -42.40 -35.85
N SER A 717 -56.98 -41.53 -34.87
CA SER A 717 -56.87 -40.07 -35.01
C SER A 717 -55.49 -39.62 -35.48
N ALA A 718 -55.44 -38.52 -36.23
CA ALA A 718 -54.16 -37.92 -36.62
C ALA A 718 -53.38 -37.45 -35.37
N GLY A 719 -52.07 -37.67 -35.34
CA GLY A 719 -51.24 -37.38 -34.17
C GLY A 719 -51.37 -38.39 -33.03
N HIS A 720 -51.89 -39.59 -33.32
CA HIS A 720 -52.00 -40.70 -32.38
C HIS A 720 -51.55 -42.03 -33.02
N HIS A 721 -51.06 -42.93 -32.17
CA HIS A 721 -50.73 -44.32 -32.44
C HIS A 721 -51.80 -45.26 -31.87
N ALA A 722 -52.05 -46.38 -32.55
CA ALA A 722 -52.90 -47.44 -32.03
C ALA A 722 -52.18 -48.27 -30.97
N ILE A 723 -52.86 -48.47 -29.86
CA ILE A 723 -52.49 -49.40 -28.81
C ILE A 723 -53.71 -50.26 -28.44
N SER A 724 -53.50 -51.27 -27.63
CA SER A 724 -54.53 -52.13 -27.05
C SER A 724 -55.41 -52.88 -28.07
N PRO A 725 -54.88 -53.43 -29.18
CA PRO A 725 -55.70 -54.06 -30.22
C PRO A 725 -56.41 -55.31 -29.70
N GLY A 726 -57.73 -55.39 -29.87
CA GLY A 726 -58.53 -56.43 -29.26
C GLY A 726 -59.71 -56.96 -30.07
N ILE A 727 -60.17 -58.13 -29.66
CA ILE A 727 -61.34 -58.84 -30.19
C ILE A 727 -62.26 -59.28 -29.04
N ALA A 728 -63.57 -59.25 -29.27
CA ALA A 728 -64.59 -59.85 -28.42
C ALA A 728 -65.63 -60.55 -29.31
N VAL A 729 -65.59 -61.88 -29.36
CA VAL A 729 -66.53 -62.72 -30.09
C VAL A 729 -67.90 -62.63 -29.41
N VAL A 730 -68.91 -62.26 -30.17
CA VAL A 730 -70.30 -62.08 -29.75
C VAL A 730 -71.07 -63.37 -29.98
N THR A 731 -70.91 -64.00 -31.14
CA THR A 731 -71.52 -65.28 -31.51
C THR A 731 -70.63 -66.05 -32.50
N GLY A 732 -70.73 -67.38 -32.49
CA GLY A 732 -70.00 -68.28 -33.41
C GLY A 732 -68.50 -68.44 -33.09
N ASP A 733 -67.76 -69.02 -34.03
CA ASP A 733 -66.30 -69.20 -33.98
C ASP A 733 -65.58 -68.15 -34.85
N ALA A 734 -64.97 -67.16 -34.19
CA ALA A 734 -64.20 -66.10 -34.82
C ALA A 734 -62.80 -66.02 -34.21
N ARG A 735 -61.77 -66.32 -35.01
CA ARG A 735 -60.37 -66.31 -34.59
C ARG A 735 -59.62 -65.13 -35.20
N LEU A 736 -58.88 -64.41 -34.37
CA LEU A 736 -58.00 -63.36 -34.85
C LEU A 736 -56.74 -63.98 -35.51
N VAL A 737 -56.56 -63.72 -36.81
CA VAL A 737 -55.43 -64.23 -37.61
C VAL A 737 -54.55 -63.11 -38.18
N GLY A 738 -54.99 -61.85 -38.07
CA GLY A 738 -54.16 -60.69 -38.37
C GLY A 738 -54.54 -59.49 -37.52
N SER A 739 -53.54 -58.72 -37.10
CA SER A 739 -53.66 -57.48 -36.33
C SER A 739 -52.44 -56.63 -36.67
N GLU A 740 -52.59 -55.64 -37.55
CA GLU A 740 -51.47 -54.87 -38.12
C GLU A 740 -51.84 -53.39 -38.36
N PRO A 741 -50.85 -52.47 -38.38
CA PRO A 741 -51.10 -51.07 -38.72
C PRO A 741 -51.59 -50.90 -40.16
N ALA A 742 -52.50 -49.95 -40.39
CA ALA A 742 -53.00 -49.60 -41.72
C ALA A 742 -53.03 -48.07 -41.93
N SER A 743 -53.16 -47.65 -43.18
CA SER A 743 -53.28 -46.22 -43.51
C SER A 743 -54.52 -45.62 -42.82
N GLY A 744 -54.32 -44.76 -41.81
CA GLY A 744 -55.39 -44.07 -41.09
C GLY A 744 -56.15 -44.93 -40.08
N GLY A 745 -55.61 -46.09 -39.68
CA GLY A 745 -56.25 -46.97 -38.72
C GLY A 745 -55.45 -48.24 -38.41
N TRP A 746 -56.11 -49.21 -37.79
CA TRP A 746 -55.58 -50.52 -37.47
C TRP A 746 -56.39 -51.63 -38.15
N ARG A 747 -55.73 -52.52 -38.88
CA ARG A 747 -56.40 -53.61 -39.58
C ARG A 747 -56.42 -54.87 -38.73
N PHE A 748 -57.60 -55.45 -38.59
CA PHE A 748 -57.80 -56.80 -38.07
C PHE A 748 -58.21 -57.74 -39.20
N THR A 749 -57.68 -58.96 -39.20
CA THR A 749 -58.14 -60.06 -40.07
C THR A 749 -58.67 -61.18 -39.19
N VAL A 750 -59.94 -61.51 -39.38
CA VAL A 750 -60.67 -62.52 -38.60
C VAL A 750 -61.00 -63.70 -39.51
N GLU A 751 -60.68 -64.91 -39.07
CA GLU A 751 -61.03 -66.16 -39.72
C GLU A 751 -62.18 -66.82 -38.96
N SER A 752 -63.17 -67.30 -39.69
CA SER A 752 -64.36 -67.90 -39.10
C SER A 752 -64.78 -69.16 -39.84
N THR A 753 -65.15 -70.20 -39.09
CA THR A 753 -65.52 -71.52 -39.63
C THR A 753 -67.04 -71.69 -39.78
N GLU A 754 -67.82 -70.88 -39.07
CA GLU A 754 -69.29 -70.83 -39.09
C GLU A 754 -69.79 -69.36 -39.04
N PRO A 755 -71.07 -69.06 -39.29
CA PRO A 755 -71.56 -67.68 -39.20
C PRO A 755 -71.31 -67.05 -37.81
N SER A 756 -70.47 -66.02 -37.75
CA SER A 756 -69.94 -65.47 -36.49
C SER A 756 -69.96 -63.96 -36.44
N GLN A 757 -70.02 -63.37 -35.25
CA GLN A 757 -69.96 -61.92 -35.03
C GLN A 757 -68.94 -61.61 -33.95
N ALA A 758 -68.16 -60.55 -34.13
CA ALA A 758 -67.22 -60.04 -33.13
C ALA A 758 -67.22 -58.51 -33.07
N THR A 759 -66.72 -57.96 -31.97
CA THR A 759 -66.37 -56.55 -31.81
C THR A 759 -64.86 -56.44 -31.80
N LEU A 760 -64.30 -55.60 -32.66
CA LEU A 760 -62.89 -55.27 -32.76
C LEU A 760 -62.61 -53.92 -32.10
N SER A 761 -61.45 -53.73 -31.49
CA SER A 761 -61.14 -52.47 -30.83
C SER A 761 -59.67 -52.07 -30.82
N VAL A 762 -59.39 -50.77 -30.83
CA VAL A 762 -58.07 -50.18 -30.53
C VAL A 762 -58.24 -48.95 -29.65
N ARG A 763 -57.23 -48.65 -28.85
CA ARG A 763 -57.12 -47.41 -28.07
C ARG A 763 -56.08 -46.51 -28.70
N GLU A 764 -56.22 -45.20 -28.50
CA GLU A 764 -55.31 -44.21 -29.06
C GLU A 764 -54.27 -43.73 -28.04
N LEU A 765 -53.04 -43.52 -28.47
CA LEU A 765 -51.95 -42.91 -27.71
C LEU A 765 -51.36 -41.76 -28.52
N GLY A 766 -51.39 -40.52 -28.02
CA GLY A 766 -50.91 -39.34 -28.72
C GLY A 766 -49.40 -39.36 -29.00
N ASP A 767 -48.98 -38.64 -30.04
CA ASP A 767 -47.57 -38.50 -30.47
C ASP A 767 -46.73 -37.63 -29.52
N SER A 768 -47.33 -37.09 -28.46
CA SER A 768 -46.66 -36.27 -27.45
C SER A 768 -47.29 -36.45 -26.08
N THR A 769 -46.54 -36.10 -25.04
CA THR A 769 -47.04 -36.06 -23.67
C THR A 769 -48.06 -34.92 -23.47
N LEU A 770 -48.87 -35.05 -22.42
CA LEU A 770 -49.76 -33.98 -21.96
C LEU A 770 -48.93 -32.81 -21.38
N PRO A 771 -49.42 -31.56 -21.48
CA PRO A 771 -48.69 -30.41 -20.97
C PRO A 771 -48.69 -30.44 -19.44
N ALA A 772 -47.54 -30.14 -18.83
CA ALA A 772 -47.37 -30.15 -17.38
C ALA A 772 -46.93 -28.78 -16.85
N PRO A 773 -47.41 -28.35 -15.66
CA PRO A 773 -46.84 -27.21 -14.94
C PRO A 773 -45.37 -27.47 -14.57
N PRO A 774 -44.51 -26.43 -14.47
CA PRO A 774 -44.84 -25.00 -14.49
C PRO A 774 -44.82 -24.33 -15.87
N SER A 775 -44.19 -24.93 -16.88
CA SER A 775 -43.90 -24.29 -18.17
C SER A 775 -44.93 -24.59 -19.28
N GLN A 776 -46.01 -25.34 -19.01
CA GLN A 776 -47.06 -25.74 -19.97
C GLN A 776 -46.55 -26.43 -21.26
N HIS A 777 -45.25 -26.76 -21.32
CA HIS A 777 -44.60 -27.41 -22.44
C HIS A 777 -44.95 -28.88 -22.53
N ARG A 778 -44.62 -29.49 -23.68
CA ARG A 778 -44.87 -30.90 -24.00
C ARG A 778 -43.60 -31.53 -24.55
N HIS A 779 -43.56 -32.86 -24.54
CA HIS A 779 -42.50 -33.62 -25.20
C HIS A 779 -43.05 -34.57 -26.26
N ALA A 780 -42.38 -34.68 -27.40
CA ALA A 780 -42.73 -35.68 -28.41
C ALA A 780 -42.41 -37.10 -27.94
N LEU A 781 -43.26 -38.07 -28.28
CA LEU A 781 -43.00 -39.51 -28.18
C LEU A 781 -42.39 -40.01 -29.49
N ASP A 782 -41.39 -40.87 -29.40
CA ASP A 782 -40.70 -41.41 -30.59
C ASP A 782 -41.11 -42.86 -30.83
N PHE A 783 -41.76 -43.14 -31.96
CA PHE A 783 -42.25 -44.46 -32.32
C PHE A 783 -41.46 -45.07 -33.48
N ARG A 784 -41.26 -46.39 -33.44
CA ARG A 784 -40.61 -47.19 -34.48
C ARG A 784 -41.40 -48.46 -34.74
N HIS A 785 -41.83 -48.63 -35.99
CA HIS A 785 -42.44 -49.87 -36.46
C HIS A 785 -41.37 -50.81 -37.01
N VAL A 786 -41.24 -52.01 -36.43
CA VAL A 786 -40.25 -53.02 -36.82
C VAL A 786 -40.92 -54.21 -37.48
N VAL A 787 -40.71 -54.38 -38.78
CA VAL A 787 -41.27 -55.48 -39.60
C VAL A 787 -40.26 -56.60 -39.79
N ARG A 788 -40.69 -57.86 -39.62
CA ARG A 788 -39.88 -59.05 -39.90
C ARG A 788 -40.70 -60.10 -40.64
N THR A 789 -40.29 -60.42 -41.87
CA THR A 789 -40.82 -61.57 -42.62
C THR A 789 -39.96 -62.80 -42.38
N ILE A 790 -40.59 -63.92 -42.05
CA ILE A 790 -39.95 -65.20 -41.75
C ILE A 790 -40.52 -66.33 -42.61
N SER A 791 -39.74 -67.39 -42.81
CA SER A 791 -40.20 -68.65 -43.40
C SER A 791 -40.43 -69.66 -42.28
N LEU A 792 -41.70 -69.92 -41.94
CA LEU A 792 -42.11 -70.74 -40.81
C LEU A 792 -42.17 -72.23 -41.22
N PRO A 793 -41.45 -73.15 -40.55
CA PRO A 793 -41.52 -74.59 -40.83
C PRO A 793 -42.89 -75.17 -40.42
N PRO A 794 -43.26 -76.39 -40.89
CA PRO A 794 -44.40 -77.13 -40.36
C PRO A 794 -44.24 -77.44 -38.87
N GLY A 795 -45.33 -77.42 -38.11
CA GLY A 795 -45.35 -77.62 -36.65
C GLY A 795 -45.26 -76.32 -35.85
N GLU A 796 -45.02 -76.45 -34.54
CA GLU A 796 -44.88 -75.29 -33.64
C GLU A 796 -43.51 -74.61 -33.78
N SER A 797 -43.49 -73.30 -33.65
CA SER A 797 -42.27 -72.50 -33.73
C SER A 797 -42.41 -71.19 -32.95
N VAL A 798 -41.31 -70.77 -32.30
CA VAL A 798 -41.22 -69.47 -31.61
C VAL A 798 -40.33 -68.52 -32.41
N GLN A 799 -40.81 -67.31 -32.65
CA GLN A 799 -40.18 -66.33 -33.54
C GLN A 799 -40.12 -64.95 -32.90
N ARG A 800 -38.92 -64.37 -32.86
CA ARG A 800 -38.63 -63.11 -32.17
C ARG A 800 -38.61 -61.88 -33.09
N VAL A 801 -39.19 -60.77 -32.66
CA VAL A 801 -39.00 -59.43 -33.23
C VAL A 801 -38.39 -58.52 -32.17
N THR A 802 -37.40 -57.70 -32.52
CA THR A 802 -36.58 -56.91 -31.57
C THR A 802 -36.61 -55.43 -31.92
N CYS A 803 -36.93 -54.58 -30.93
CA CYS A 803 -36.86 -53.13 -31.06
C CYS A 803 -35.40 -52.62 -31.14
N PRO A 804 -35.14 -51.47 -31.78
CA PRO A 804 -33.83 -50.83 -31.76
C PRO A 804 -33.39 -50.43 -30.34
N ASP A 805 -32.09 -50.23 -30.14
CA ASP A 805 -31.54 -49.70 -28.89
C ASP A 805 -32.21 -48.37 -28.53
N GLY A 806 -32.58 -48.23 -27.25
CA GLY A 806 -33.33 -47.07 -26.76
C GLY A 806 -34.85 -47.15 -26.99
N TYR A 807 -35.38 -48.27 -27.47
CA TYR A 807 -36.83 -48.48 -27.63
C TYR A 807 -37.31 -49.75 -26.90
N LYS A 808 -38.62 -49.81 -26.64
CA LYS A 808 -39.30 -50.94 -26.00
C LYS A 808 -40.55 -51.32 -26.81
N GLY A 809 -40.83 -52.61 -26.90
CA GLY A 809 -41.97 -53.12 -27.67
C GLY A 809 -43.29 -52.90 -26.92
N VAL A 810 -44.26 -52.27 -27.57
CA VAL A 810 -45.54 -51.87 -26.96
C VAL A 810 -46.74 -52.58 -27.58
N VAL A 811 -46.72 -52.93 -28.88
CA VAL A 811 -47.79 -53.71 -29.53
C VAL A 811 -47.21 -54.76 -30.46
N GLY A 812 -47.53 -56.04 -30.23
CA GLY A 812 -47.17 -57.13 -31.13
C GLY A 812 -48.17 -57.28 -32.26
N THR A 813 -47.72 -57.27 -33.51
CA THR A 813 -48.56 -57.33 -34.70
C THR A 813 -48.20 -58.51 -35.58
N TYR A 814 -49.16 -58.99 -36.35
CA TYR A 814 -48.97 -60.16 -37.22
C TYR A 814 -50.01 -60.18 -38.34
N ASP A 815 -49.65 -60.78 -39.46
CA ASP A 815 -50.59 -61.20 -40.52
C ASP A 815 -50.28 -62.65 -40.89
N LEU A 816 -51.10 -63.58 -40.38
CA LEU A 816 -50.88 -65.01 -40.52
C LEU A 816 -51.67 -65.55 -41.70
N PRO A 817 -51.06 -66.27 -42.66
CA PRO A 817 -51.78 -66.90 -43.77
C PRO A 817 -52.65 -68.08 -43.32
N PRO A 818 -53.57 -68.57 -44.19
CA PRO A 818 -54.39 -69.75 -43.89
C PRO A 818 -53.57 -70.97 -43.48
N GLY A 819 -53.99 -71.67 -42.42
CA GLY A 819 -53.29 -72.83 -41.86
C GLY A 819 -52.11 -72.48 -40.94
N VAL A 820 -51.87 -71.20 -40.65
CA VAL A 820 -50.96 -70.75 -39.60
C VAL A 820 -51.76 -70.09 -38.47
N TYR A 821 -51.57 -70.58 -37.25
CA TYR A 821 -52.32 -70.13 -36.09
C TYR A 821 -51.38 -69.48 -35.06
N SER A 822 -51.81 -68.35 -34.50
CA SER A 822 -51.17 -67.78 -33.33
C SER A 822 -51.52 -68.64 -32.12
N LEU A 823 -50.50 -69.12 -31.43
CA LEU A 823 -50.62 -69.71 -30.09
C LEU A 823 -50.31 -68.69 -28.99
N GLY A 824 -49.84 -67.48 -29.33
CA GLY A 824 -49.56 -66.38 -28.40
C GLY A 824 -48.38 -65.51 -28.81
N ASN A 825 -48.21 -64.36 -28.16
CA ASN A 825 -47.04 -63.50 -28.36
C ASN A 825 -46.52 -62.88 -27.03
N GLU A 826 -45.50 -63.49 -26.44
CA GLU A 826 -44.97 -63.07 -25.14
C GLU A 826 -44.19 -61.75 -25.23
N PRO A 827 -44.57 -60.71 -24.45
CA PRO A 827 -43.77 -59.49 -24.32
C PRO A 827 -42.52 -59.69 -23.46
N GLN A 828 -41.38 -59.25 -23.97
CA GLN A 828 -40.16 -58.96 -23.22
C GLN A 828 -39.80 -57.47 -23.40
N PRO A 829 -38.98 -56.86 -22.53
CA PRO A 829 -38.76 -55.41 -22.58
C PRO A 829 -38.39 -54.85 -23.97
N ILE A 830 -37.53 -55.53 -24.72
CA ILE A 830 -37.09 -55.11 -26.08
C ILE A 830 -37.60 -56.07 -27.18
N ASN A 831 -38.07 -57.27 -26.81
CA ASN A 831 -38.40 -58.34 -27.75
C ASN A 831 -39.87 -58.74 -27.67
N ARG A 832 -40.43 -59.21 -28.77
CA ARG A 832 -41.72 -59.92 -28.82
C ARG A 832 -41.52 -61.31 -29.39
N ASP A 833 -41.90 -62.34 -28.64
CA ASP A 833 -41.75 -63.74 -29.03
C ASP A 833 -43.11 -64.31 -29.44
N PHE A 834 -43.30 -64.53 -30.74
CA PHE A 834 -44.53 -65.08 -31.31
C PHE A 834 -44.44 -66.61 -31.37
N ARG A 835 -45.35 -67.29 -30.68
CA ARG A 835 -45.53 -68.75 -30.78
C ARG A 835 -46.59 -69.03 -31.84
N LEU A 836 -46.21 -69.76 -32.88
CA LEU A 836 -47.04 -70.03 -34.04
C LEU A 836 -47.10 -71.54 -34.31
N LEU A 837 -48.24 -72.02 -34.78
CA LEU A 837 -48.42 -73.39 -35.27
C LEU A 837 -48.72 -73.37 -36.76
N ASN A 838 -47.92 -74.06 -37.56
CA ASN A 838 -48.13 -74.23 -38.99
C ASN A 838 -48.63 -75.64 -39.31
N THR A 839 -49.91 -75.76 -39.70
CA THR A 839 -50.56 -77.05 -40.00
C THR A 839 -50.54 -77.38 -41.50
N THR A 840 -49.95 -76.55 -42.35
CA THR A 840 -49.99 -76.71 -43.82
C THR A 840 -49.11 -77.84 -44.35
N GLY A 841 -48.23 -78.41 -43.52
CA GLY A 841 -47.26 -79.43 -43.91
C GLY A 841 -46.10 -78.92 -44.77
N VAL A 842 -46.05 -77.63 -45.11
CA VAL A 842 -44.96 -76.99 -45.87
C VAL A 842 -44.47 -75.72 -45.17
N TYR A 843 -43.32 -75.17 -45.62
CA TYR A 843 -42.86 -73.87 -45.14
C TYR A 843 -43.77 -72.74 -45.66
N VAL A 844 -44.11 -71.80 -44.79
CA VAL A 844 -45.01 -70.67 -45.12
C VAL A 844 -44.37 -69.34 -44.71
N ALA A 845 -44.48 -68.33 -45.58
CA ALA A 845 -44.01 -66.98 -45.25
C ALA A 845 -45.00 -66.29 -44.30
N VAL A 846 -44.49 -65.73 -43.20
CA VAL A 846 -45.29 -65.03 -42.19
C VAL A 846 -44.65 -63.67 -41.92
N THR A 847 -45.48 -62.62 -41.79
CA THR A 847 -45.05 -61.29 -41.40
C THR A 847 -45.40 -61.05 -39.93
N LEU A 848 -44.40 -60.67 -39.15
CA LEU A 848 -44.51 -60.32 -37.74
C LEU A 848 -43.93 -58.92 -37.55
N ASP A 849 -44.63 -58.06 -36.82
CA ASP A 849 -44.13 -56.72 -36.52
C ASP A 849 -44.27 -56.37 -35.04
N LEU A 850 -43.53 -55.33 -34.66
CA LEU A 850 -43.50 -54.80 -33.31
C LEU A 850 -43.51 -53.28 -33.37
N GLU A 851 -44.56 -52.67 -32.84
CA GLU A 851 -44.55 -51.24 -32.54
C GLU A 851 -43.68 -51.00 -31.31
N CYS A 852 -42.71 -50.10 -31.45
CA CYS A 852 -41.76 -49.75 -30.40
C CYS A 852 -41.87 -48.28 -30.03
N VAL A 853 -41.76 -47.95 -28.75
CA VAL A 853 -41.68 -46.57 -28.24
C VAL A 853 -40.32 -46.29 -27.62
N GLY A 854 -39.79 -45.08 -27.80
CA GLY A 854 -38.54 -44.63 -27.21
C GLY A 854 -38.60 -44.63 -25.68
N VAL A 855 -37.50 -45.00 -25.03
CA VAL A 855 -37.39 -44.95 -23.55
C VAL A 855 -37.19 -43.55 -23.01
N ARG A 856 -36.99 -42.55 -23.88
CA ARG A 856 -36.88 -41.14 -23.54
C ARG A 856 -37.79 -40.32 -24.46
N THR A 857 -38.40 -39.28 -23.91
CA THR A 857 -39.14 -38.29 -24.69
C THR A 857 -38.20 -37.37 -25.47
N GLY A 858 -38.70 -36.72 -26.54
CA GLY A 858 -37.96 -35.72 -27.30
C GLY A 858 -37.81 -34.37 -26.56
N PRO A 859 -37.16 -33.37 -27.18
CA PRO A 859 -36.97 -32.04 -26.59
C PRO A 859 -38.29 -31.32 -26.29
N ALA A 860 -38.24 -30.38 -25.34
CA ALA A 860 -39.37 -29.52 -24.96
C ALA A 860 -39.85 -28.67 -26.15
N LEU A 861 -41.16 -28.60 -26.33
CA LEU A 861 -41.83 -27.74 -27.30
C LEU A 861 -42.55 -26.59 -26.57
N ASP A 862 -42.51 -25.38 -27.14
CA ASP A 862 -43.22 -24.17 -26.69
C ASP A 862 -42.67 -23.53 -25.38
N GLU A 863 -41.34 -23.43 -25.26
CA GLU A 863 -40.64 -22.82 -24.11
C GLU A 863 -40.17 -21.38 -24.40
N ASP A 864 -40.41 -20.45 -23.46
CA ASP A 864 -39.88 -19.08 -23.48
C ASP A 864 -38.46 -19.05 -22.87
N VAL A 865 -37.48 -18.56 -23.63
CA VAL A 865 -36.07 -18.47 -23.22
C VAL A 865 -35.62 -17.02 -23.11
N THR A 866 -35.04 -16.63 -21.98
CA THR A 866 -34.42 -15.30 -21.84
C THR A 866 -33.03 -15.29 -22.46
N ILE A 867 -32.79 -14.33 -23.35
CA ILE A 867 -31.51 -14.13 -24.03
C ILE A 867 -30.86 -12.87 -23.46
N THR A 868 -29.74 -13.04 -22.77
CA THR A 868 -28.95 -11.94 -22.17
C THR A 868 -27.64 -11.77 -22.91
N ASN A 869 -27.33 -10.53 -23.31
CA ASN A 869 -26.04 -10.12 -23.85
C ASN A 869 -25.39 -9.15 -22.85
N SER A 870 -24.13 -9.36 -22.47
CA SER A 870 -23.40 -8.50 -21.54
C SER A 870 -22.17 -7.90 -22.18
N ALA A 871 -21.85 -6.65 -21.82
CA ALA A 871 -20.66 -5.95 -22.25
C ALA A 871 -19.92 -5.34 -21.05
N SER A 872 -18.60 -5.26 -21.14
CA SER A 872 -17.75 -4.57 -20.18
C SER A 872 -16.79 -3.62 -20.88
N VAL A 873 -16.26 -2.63 -20.17
CA VAL A 873 -15.21 -1.75 -20.67
C VAL A 873 -14.04 -1.65 -19.69
N THR A 874 -12.84 -1.49 -20.23
CA THR A 874 -11.60 -1.24 -19.48
C THR A 874 -10.78 -0.19 -20.23
N SER A 875 -9.83 0.48 -19.56
CA SER A 875 -8.85 1.35 -20.23
C SER A 875 -7.50 1.33 -19.52
N ALA A 876 -6.46 1.85 -20.18
CA ALA A 876 -5.15 2.03 -19.55
C ALA A 876 -5.09 3.27 -18.64
N THR A 877 -6.04 4.20 -18.80
CA THR A 877 -6.19 5.36 -17.91
C THR A 877 -6.92 4.93 -16.64
N TYR A 878 -6.50 5.43 -15.48
CA TYR A 878 -7.11 5.02 -14.22
C TYR A 878 -8.59 5.39 -14.17
N ASP A 879 -9.45 4.42 -13.84
CA ASP A 879 -10.87 4.63 -13.62
C ASP A 879 -11.19 4.65 -12.11
N PRO A 880 -11.67 5.79 -11.58
CA PRO A 880 -12.03 5.91 -10.17
C PRO A 880 -13.32 5.15 -9.82
N ASP A 881 -14.20 4.87 -10.77
CA ASP A 881 -15.47 4.17 -10.55
C ASP A 881 -15.59 2.93 -11.45
N PRO A 882 -14.97 1.80 -11.09
CA PRO A 882 -15.12 0.56 -11.86
C PRO A 882 -16.54 -0.05 -11.79
N SER A 883 -17.47 0.51 -10.99
CA SER A 883 -18.78 -0.13 -10.76
C SER A 883 -19.77 0.06 -11.91
N ASN A 884 -19.53 1.05 -12.77
CA ASN A 884 -20.33 1.39 -13.95
C ASN A 884 -19.72 0.84 -15.26
N ASN A 885 -18.69 -0.01 -15.16
CA ASN A 885 -17.92 -0.54 -16.29
C ASN A 885 -18.48 -1.87 -16.86
N ASP A 886 -19.64 -2.34 -16.39
CA ASP A 886 -20.36 -3.52 -16.88
C ASP A 886 -21.85 -3.20 -17.17
N ALA A 887 -22.37 -3.69 -18.29
CA ALA A 887 -23.79 -3.56 -18.64
C ALA A 887 -24.35 -4.83 -19.31
N SER A 888 -25.64 -5.10 -19.13
CA SER A 888 -26.31 -6.21 -19.82
C SER A 888 -27.70 -5.81 -20.31
N ALA A 889 -28.13 -6.47 -21.39
CA ALA A 889 -29.48 -6.33 -21.93
C ALA A 889 -30.08 -7.72 -22.15
N SER A 890 -31.38 -7.86 -21.86
CA SER A 890 -32.11 -9.13 -21.97
C SER A 890 -33.38 -8.95 -22.79
N LEU A 891 -33.77 -10.00 -23.51
CA LEU A 891 -35.06 -10.13 -24.18
C LEU A 891 -35.62 -11.55 -24.01
N VAL A 892 -36.93 -11.73 -24.16
CA VAL A 892 -37.57 -13.05 -24.11
C VAL A 892 -37.78 -13.58 -25.53
N ALA A 893 -37.29 -14.79 -25.81
CA ALA A 893 -37.46 -15.46 -27.10
C ALA A 893 -38.31 -16.71 -26.96
N THR A 894 -39.43 -16.79 -27.68
CA THR A 894 -40.25 -18.00 -27.71
C THR A 894 -39.69 -18.99 -28.73
N ILE A 895 -39.32 -20.20 -28.28
CA ILE A 895 -38.87 -21.27 -29.16
C ILE A 895 -40.08 -22.10 -29.58
N SER A 896 -40.74 -21.70 -30.65
CA SER A 896 -41.80 -22.51 -31.26
C SER A 896 -41.20 -23.71 -32.00
N ALA A 897 -41.89 -24.86 -31.94
CA ALA A 897 -41.68 -25.94 -32.90
C ALA A 897 -41.71 -25.32 -34.30
N GLY A 898 -40.61 -25.42 -35.05
CA GLY A 898 -40.62 -25.01 -36.45
C GLY A 898 -41.77 -25.77 -37.10
N THR A 899 -42.83 -25.06 -37.48
CA THR A 899 -43.99 -25.70 -38.12
C THR A 899 -43.45 -26.50 -39.29
N GLY A 900 -43.67 -27.82 -39.24
CA GLY A 900 -43.06 -28.83 -40.11
C GLY A 900 -43.54 -28.77 -41.57
N ASP A 901 -43.78 -27.58 -42.09
CA ASP A 901 -44.29 -27.32 -43.45
C ASP A 901 -43.16 -27.14 -44.47
N GLN A 902 -41.89 -27.31 -44.04
CA GLN A 902 -40.72 -27.16 -44.90
C GLN A 902 -40.60 -28.33 -45.88
N VAL A 903 -40.72 -28.03 -47.17
CA VAL A 903 -40.30 -28.92 -48.26
C VAL A 903 -38.85 -28.67 -48.59
N VAL A 904 -38.03 -29.70 -48.40
CA VAL A 904 -36.62 -29.65 -48.76
C VAL A 904 -36.44 -30.30 -50.14
N PRO A 905 -36.00 -29.55 -51.17
CA PRO A 905 -35.59 -30.14 -52.44
C PRO A 905 -34.33 -30.99 -52.22
N VAL A 906 -34.30 -32.22 -52.72
CA VAL A 906 -33.12 -33.09 -52.60
C VAL A 906 -32.09 -32.66 -53.66
N PRO A 907 -30.95 -32.02 -53.29
CA PRO A 907 -30.11 -31.28 -54.23
C PRO A 907 -29.49 -32.13 -55.34
N SER A 908 -29.21 -33.40 -55.07
CA SER A 908 -28.60 -34.36 -56.00
C SER A 908 -29.56 -34.92 -57.07
N SER A 909 -30.86 -34.61 -56.99
CA SER A 909 -31.88 -35.20 -57.85
C SER A 909 -32.36 -34.29 -59.00
N LEU A 910 -31.87 -33.04 -59.05
CA LEU A 910 -32.28 -32.08 -60.07
C LEU A 910 -31.74 -32.47 -61.45
N GLN A 911 -32.63 -32.83 -62.36
CA GLN A 911 -32.30 -33.14 -63.75
C GLN A 911 -33.08 -32.27 -64.71
N VAL A 912 -32.36 -31.53 -65.57
CA VAL A 912 -32.95 -30.74 -66.65
C VAL A 912 -32.97 -31.59 -67.92
N ALA A 913 -34.14 -31.73 -68.55
CA ALA A 913 -34.26 -32.56 -69.75
C ALA A 913 -33.47 -31.96 -70.92
N PRO A 914 -32.78 -32.78 -71.75
CA PRO A 914 -32.03 -32.30 -72.92
C PRO A 914 -32.89 -31.49 -73.92
N SER A 915 -34.20 -31.77 -73.97
CA SER A 915 -35.17 -31.04 -74.80
C SER A 915 -35.37 -29.56 -74.38
N GLY A 916 -34.89 -29.19 -73.19
CA GLY A 916 -35.06 -27.88 -72.56
C GLY A 916 -36.49 -27.56 -72.13
N ALA A 917 -37.41 -28.52 -72.22
CA ALA A 917 -38.84 -28.30 -71.98
C ALA A 917 -39.26 -28.46 -70.52
N GLN A 918 -38.55 -29.28 -69.74
CA GLN A 918 -38.89 -29.63 -68.37
C GLN A 918 -37.63 -29.92 -67.53
N ALA A 919 -37.75 -29.81 -66.21
CA ALA A 919 -36.80 -30.34 -65.24
C ALA A 919 -37.53 -31.21 -64.22
N SER A 920 -36.88 -32.20 -63.64
CA SER A 920 -37.43 -33.02 -62.56
C SER A 920 -36.58 -32.91 -61.32
N VAL A 921 -37.20 -32.87 -60.15
CA VAL A 921 -36.53 -32.86 -58.84
C VAL A 921 -37.32 -33.71 -57.86
N THR A 922 -36.62 -34.49 -57.03
CA THR A 922 -37.24 -35.19 -55.91
C THR A 922 -37.28 -34.24 -54.73
N VAL A 923 -38.42 -34.12 -54.08
CA VAL A 923 -38.58 -33.31 -52.87
C VAL A 923 -39.13 -34.18 -51.74
N ARG A 924 -38.76 -33.85 -50.50
CA ARG A 924 -39.23 -34.54 -49.30
C ARG A 924 -40.09 -33.56 -48.50
N CYS A 925 -41.26 -34.04 -48.07
CA CYS A 925 -42.06 -33.33 -47.09
C CYS A 925 -41.65 -33.75 -45.68
N GLY A 926 -41.60 -32.78 -44.75
CA GLY A 926 -41.42 -33.05 -43.32
C GLY A 926 -42.53 -33.95 -42.78
N ALA A 927 -42.33 -34.51 -41.59
CA ALA A 927 -43.30 -35.42 -40.98
C ALA A 927 -44.57 -34.71 -40.46
N GLY A 928 -44.61 -33.36 -40.45
CA GLY A 928 -45.62 -32.55 -39.76
C GLY A 928 -46.86 -32.13 -40.57
N GLY A 929 -47.19 -32.81 -41.68
CA GLY A 929 -48.39 -32.53 -42.47
C GLY A 929 -48.20 -32.67 -43.98
N SER A 930 -49.27 -32.56 -44.78
CA SER A 930 -49.13 -32.60 -46.24
C SER A 930 -48.56 -31.28 -46.75
N CYS A 931 -47.33 -31.30 -47.27
CA CYS A 931 -46.72 -30.12 -47.82
C CYS A 931 -47.37 -29.74 -49.17
N LYS A 932 -47.77 -28.48 -49.31
CA LYS A 932 -48.29 -27.92 -50.57
C LYS A 932 -47.59 -26.60 -50.90
N GLY A 933 -47.31 -26.35 -52.17
CA GLY A 933 -46.62 -25.12 -52.56
C GLY A 933 -46.28 -25.07 -54.05
N THR A 934 -45.44 -24.11 -54.44
CA THR A 934 -44.92 -24.02 -55.82
C THR A 934 -43.40 -24.15 -55.80
N LEU A 935 -42.86 -25.11 -56.54
CA LEU A 935 -41.42 -25.19 -56.80
C LEU A 935 -41.07 -24.24 -57.94
N GLN A 936 -40.07 -23.38 -57.73
CA GLN A 936 -39.50 -22.53 -58.76
C GLN A 936 -38.13 -23.04 -59.18
N LEU A 937 -37.95 -23.27 -60.47
CA LEU A 937 -36.65 -23.51 -61.08
C LEU A 937 -36.02 -22.17 -61.47
N THR A 938 -34.83 -21.91 -60.96
CA THR A 938 -34.01 -20.74 -61.28
C THR A 938 -32.75 -21.14 -62.02
N ALA A 939 -32.24 -20.24 -62.87
CA ALA A 939 -30.94 -20.37 -63.53
C ALA A 939 -30.27 -19.00 -63.65
N ARG A 940 -28.94 -18.97 -63.80
CA ARG A 940 -28.18 -17.74 -64.06
C ARG A 940 -28.08 -17.48 -65.55
N THR A 941 -28.27 -16.22 -65.94
CA THR A 941 -28.02 -15.70 -67.28
C THR A 941 -26.53 -15.45 -67.51
N GLY A 942 -26.10 -15.22 -68.76
CA GLY A 942 -24.70 -14.90 -69.08
C GLY A 942 -24.13 -13.67 -68.37
N SER A 943 -24.99 -12.77 -67.86
CA SER A 943 -24.61 -11.59 -67.05
C SER A 943 -24.61 -11.84 -65.54
N GLY A 944 -24.80 -13.10 -65.09
CA GLY A 944 -24.77 -13.48 -63.67
C GLY A 944 -26.08 -13.31 -62.90
N HIS A 945 -27.07 -12.60 -63.44
CA HIS A 945 -28.38 -12.44 -62.80
C HIS A 945 -29.17 -13.75 -62.77
N ARG A 946 -29.78 -14.06 -61.62
CA ARG A 946 -30.60 -15.26 -61.40
C ARG A 946 -32.06 -14.99 -61.78
N VAL A 947 -32.60 -15.79 -62.69
CA VAL A 947 -33.98 -15.65 -63.22
C VAL A 947 -34.79 -16.92 -62.96
N VAL A 948 -36.11 -16.78 -62.74
CA VAL A 948 -37.04 -17.90 -62.63
C VAL A 948 -37.42 -18.36 -64.04
N ILE A 949 -37.13 -19.61 -64.37
CA ILE A 949 -37.31 -20.18 -65.71
C ILE A 949 -38.44 -21.20 -65.80
N GLY A 950 -38.97 -21.66 -64.67
CA GLY A 950 -40.13 -22.57 -64.60
C GLY A 950 -40.71 -22.61 -63.18
N ALA A 951 -42.00 -22.93 -63.08
CA ALA A 951 -42.69 -23.10 -61.80
C ALA A 951 -43.75 -24.19 -61.90
N THR A 952 -43.92 -25.01 -60.86
CA THR A 952 -44.96 -26.05 -60.84
C THR A 952 -45.46 -26.29 -59.41
N PRO A 953 -46.79 -26.37 -59.20
CA PRO A 953 -47.36 -26.69 -57.90
C PRO A 953 -47.09 -28.15 -57.52
N TYR A 954 -47.01 -28.42 -56.22
CA TYR A 954 -46.89 -29.78 -55.69
C TYR A 954 -47.78 -29.97 -54.47
N ARG A 955 -48.12 -31.23 -54.18
CA ARG A 955 -48.75 -31.67 -52.93
C ARG A 955 -48.19 -33.04 -52.57
N ILE A 956 -47.59 -33.17 -51.39
CA ILE A 956 -46.89 -34.39 -50.96
C ILE A 956 -47.34 -34.71 -49.55
N GLY A 957 -47.67 -35.97 -49.29
CA GLY A 957 -48.05 -36.43 -47.95
C GLY A 957 -46.89 -36.31 -46.96
N ALA A 958 -47.23 -36.16 -45.69
CA ALA A 958 -46.25 -36.07 -44.60
C ALA A 958 -45.23 -37.21 -44.67
N GLY A 959 -43.94 -36.90 -44.48
CA GLY A 959 -42.85 -37.89 -44.49
C GLY A 959 -42.51 -38.53 -45.84
N HIS A 960 -43.34 -38.34 -46.87
CA HIS A 960 -43.12 -38.92 -48.20
C HIS A 960 -42.14 -38.11 -49.07
N ARG A 961 -41.56 -38.81 -50.05
CA ARG A 961 -40.75 -38.22 -51.12
C ARG A 961 -41.50 -38.38 -52.43
N ASP A 962 -41.52 -37.33 -53.24
CA ASP A 962 -42.14 -37.38 -54.56
C ASP A 962 -41.28 -36.67 -55.62
N ARG A 963 -41.39 -37.11 -56.88
CA ARG A 963 -40.65 -36.55 -58.00
C ARG A 963 -41.52 -35.55 -58.76
N VAL A 964 -41.23 -34.27 -58.59
CA VAL A 964 -42.00 -33.17 -59.21
C VAL A 964 -41.35 -32.75 -60.53
N ARG A 965 -42.17 -32.64 -61.59
CA ARG A 965 -41.74 -32.17 -62.93
C ARG A 965 -42.07 -30.70 -63.13
N ILE A 966 -41.06 -29.84 -63.22
CA ILE A 966 -41.17 -28.41 -63.45
C ILE A 966 -41.15 -28.11 -64.95
N ARG A 967 -42.22 -27.49 -65.49
CA ARG A 967 -42.22 -27.03 -66.89
C ARG A 967 -41.39 -25.75 -67.04
N ILE A 968 -40.47 -25.74 -68.00
CA ILE A 968 -39.69 -24.56 -68.36
C ILE A 968 -40.50 -23.69 -69.33
N ALA A 969 -40.61 -22.40 -69.01
CA ALA A 969 -41.37 -21.44 -69.80
C ALA A 969 -40.79 -21.34 -71.21
N GLN A 970 -41.66 -21.24 -72.23
CA GLN A 970 -41.30 -21.35 -73.65
C GLN A 970 -40.15 -20.41 -74.05
N ARG A 971 -40.14 -19.17 -73.53
CA ARG A 971 -39.10 -18.16 -73.77
C ARG A 971 -37.69 -18.58 -73.34
N TYR A 972 -37.54 -19.52 -72.39
CA TYR A 972 -36.24 -19.95 -71.88
C TYR A 972 -35.78 -21.30 -72.46
N ARG A 973 -36.65 -22.05 -73.16
CA ARG A 973 -36.32 -23.41 -73.64
C ARG A 973 -35.14 -23.44 -74.61
N ALA A 974 -35.06 -22.45 -75.51
CA ALA A 974 -33.93 -22.33 -76.43
C ALA A 974 -32.62 -22.02 -75.68
N ALA A 975 -32.66 -21.15 -74.68
CA ALA A 975 -31.49 -20.82 -73.86
C ALA A 975 -30.98 -22.02 -73.04
N VAL A 976 -31.89 -22.87 -72.55
CA VAL A 976 -31.53 -24.15 -71.89
C VAL A 976 -30.93 -25.14 -72.87
N ARG A 977 -31.53 -25.34 -74.06
CA ARG A 977 -31.02 -26.27 -75.09
C ARG A 977 -29.62 -25.90 -75.61
N HIS A 978 -29.33 -24.60 -75.72
CA HIS A 978 -28.04 -24.10 -76.19
C HIS A 978 -27.06 -23.79 -75.05
N HIS A 979 -27.30 -24.30 -73.83
CA HIS A 979 -26.44 -24.13 -72.64
C HIS A 979 -26.08 -22.69 -72.28
N ARG A 980 -26.95 -21.71 -72.61
CA ARG A 980 -26.76 -20.29 -72.27
C ARG A 980 -27.22 -19.93 -70.86
N LEU A 981 -27.72 -20.91 -70.11
CA LEU A 981 -28.13 -20.82 -68.71
C LEU A 981 -27.35 -21.85 -67.91
N HIS A 982 -26.89 -21.47 -66.71
CA HIS A 982 -26.10 -22.34 -65.84
C HIS A 982 -26.46 -22.10 -64.36
N GLY A 983 -25.99 -22.98 -63.46
CA GLY A 983 -26.28 -22.87 -62.03
C GLY A 983 -27.76 -23.05 -61.68
N TYR A 984 -28.39 -24.09 -62.25
CA TYR A 984 -29.78 -24.44 -61.98
C TYR A 984 -30.00 -24.73 -60.50
N ALA A 985 -31.03 -24.14 -59.92
CA ALA A 985 -31.42 -24.40 -58.54
C ALA A 985 -32.94 -24.37 -58.40
N VAL A 986 -33.47 -25.24 -57.56
CA VAL A 986 -34.89 -25.27 -57.19
C VAL A 986 -35.05 -24.70 -55.80
N ARG A 987 -36.05 -23.84 -55.62
CA ARG A 987 -36.52 -23.39 -54.32
C ARG A 987 -38.01 -23.65 -54.18
N ALA A 988 -38.45 -24.03 -52.99
CA ALA A 988 -39.86 -23.97 -52.62
C ALA A 988 -40.23 -22.50 -52.33
N VAL A 989 -41.38 -22.07 -52.83
CA VAL A 989 -41.94 -20.75 -52.48
C VAL A 989 -43.33 -21.00 -51.90
N HIS A 990 -43.48 -20.68 -50.62
CA HIS A 990 -44.77 -20.63 -49.97
C HIS A 990 -45.40 -19.28 -50.31
N ARG A 991 -46.61 -19.27 -50.89
CA ARG A 991 -47.45 -18.08 -50.82
C ARG A 991 -48.13 -18.18 -49.46
N HIS A 992 -47.87 -17.23 -48.57
CA HIS A 992 -48.72 -17.00 -47.41
C HIS A 992 -50.14 -16.68 -47.88
#